data_AF-A0A7Y5C6W1-F1
#
_entry.id   AF-A0A7Y5C6W1-F1
#
_cell.length_a   1.000
_cell.length_b   1.000
_cell.length_c   1.000
_cell.angle_alpha   90.00
_cell.angle_beta   90.00
_cell.angle_gamma   90.00
#
_symmetry.space_group_name_H-M   'P 1'
#
loop_
_entity.id
_entity.type
_entity.pdbx_description
1 polymer ?
#
loop_
_entity_poly.entity_id
_entity_poly.type
_entity_poly.pdbx_seq_one_letter_code
_entity_poly.pdbx_strand_id
1 'polypeptide(L)'
;MTLYVAPDGNDAWSGTLDAPNAGNTDGPLATLTGARDTLRVLRGLGMLTGPAEVQIRGGEYPLTAPVDFAPQDSGTSAAPITFMAYPNEKPVFVGGVRITNWTQSGPIWTAQAPAAWGASYDFMSLWVNGKRAIPARTPNATNEAGDYPTDNDFYFQAGQLFEDDGMGGQVPSATRFQYRNGDLQNWATLNDAHVVVFHAWATSLLRVANLDQANHIVEFTGPAGWEFGRWRSDQWYYVEHLLEGLDQPGEWHVDRANGLVSYMPRDGEDMTTAEVIAPVASQLLRLQGNPAAGQFVSWLTFRGIAFKYTHLALPAGGMTDGQAASGTNAAIEAMGARNCTIDRCEVMHTGGYGVWWRRGSQDNTLSHSEIYDLGAGGVRVGETTTAPTADDEVLRNVVDNNYIHDGGRILRSGVGVWIGRSSYNTVSHNDISDFRFTGVSAGWQWNYLASSAHDNIVEYNHIYECGKQQLNDVGGVYTLGVSPGTIVRNNRIHDIFSNPKLYGGWGLYTDEGSSDITFENNVVYNTETGGFHQHYGQYNIVRNNILAFSRNAQVMRTVAEPGLSFTFERNIVYFNGGTLLGDEWSDDHFAFDYNVYWDAAGRPLDFGGRDWTQWRTAGMDLHSMIANPLFADPDTADFDVGSGSPAISLGFVPIDDSTVGLYGEQAWVDKPKDIVRDPFEPPDLSQIHEDFETTALDSVALNAGTHGETETARVRVTDELAHAGVRSLKFVDEPGLPQTFYPYVDYTPITTEGIAHGTFALRFSPGTLMYHEWRDNHVPYRLGPNVWIDAAGNVKVNGVAIMSVPADTWIVFEITCGLGYDADGTFDLDITVEGQEAVHFDGLACGTPDFNRINWFGFVSDATWAQTFYIDDIHLQATTTGSGPSLPIGWEASAALSAIVCAISVWRIVRH
;
A
#
# COMPACT_ATOMS: atom_id res chain seq x y z
N MET A 1 -3.00 -29.92 -36.75
CA MET A 1 -3.62 -29.06 -37.79
C MET A 1 -3.34 -27.62 -37.41
N THR A 2 -3.18 -26.71 -38.36
CA THR A 2 -2.86 -25.31 -38.08
C THR A 2 -3.89 -24.39 -38.76
N LEU A 3 -4.42 -23.45 -37.99
CA LEU A 3 -5.20 -22.32 -38.48
C LEU A 3 -4.41 -21.03 -38.24
N TYR A 4 -4.72 -20.00 -39.00
CA TYR A 4 -4.11 -18.68 -38.91
C TYR A 4 -5.17 -17.62 -38.66
N VAL A 5 -4.83 -16.62 -37.85
CA VAL A 5 -5.65 -15.44 -37.58
C VAL A 5 -4.82 -14.20 -37.90
N ALA A 6 -5.37 -13.22 -38.62
CA ALA A 6 -4.66 -12.00 -39.01
C ALA A 6 -5.60 -10.78 -39.08
N PRO A 7 -5.11 -9.55 -38.87
CA PRO A 7 -5.95 -8.34 -38.97
C PRO A 7 -6.57 -8.11 -40.36
N ASP A 8 -5.93 -8.61 -41.42
CA ASP A 8 -6.42 -8.60 -42.81
C ASP A 8 -7.18 -9.89 -43.19
N GLY A 9 -7.48 -10.73 -42.20
CA GLY A 9 -8.21 -11.98 -42.37
C GLY A 9 -9.72 -11.80 -42.61
N ASN A 10 -10.40 -12.92 -42.80
CA ASN A 10 -11.86 -12.98 -42.95
C ASN A 10 -12.41 -14.25 -42.31
N ASP A 11 -13.36 -14.13 -41.39
CA ASP A 11 -13.96 -15.29 -40.68
C ASP A 11 -14.81 -16.20 -41.59
N ALA A 12 -15.04 -15.81 -42.85
CA ALA A 12 -15.64 -16.68 -43.87
C ALA A 12 -14.62 -17.56 -44.62
N TRP A 13 -13.32 -17.34 -44.43
CA TRP A 13 -12.25 -18.16 -45.03
C TRP A 13 -11.97 -19.42 -44.21
N SER A 14 -11.14 -20.31 -44.76
CA SER A 14 -10.80 -21.58 -44.09
C SER A 14 -9.89 -21.39 -42.88
N GLY A 15 -9.10 -20.31 -42.86
CA GLY A 15 -8.04 -20.11 -41.88
C GLY A 15 -6.80 -20.98 -42.12
N THR A 16 -6.73 -21.76 -43.20
CA THR A 16 -5.62 -22.72 -43.40
C THR A 16 -4.40 -22.12 -44.11
N LEU A 17 -4.51 -20.87 -44.57
CA LEU A 17 -3.44 -20.09 -45.20
C LEU A 17 -3.04 -18.95 -44.27
N ASP A 18 -1.74 -18.68 -44.17
CA ASP A 18 -1.17 -17.66 -43.29
C ASP A 18 -1.22 -16.24 -43.89
N ALA A 19 -1.63 -16.13 -45.16
CA ALA A 19 -1.91 -14.89 -45.86
C ALA A 19 -3.06 -15.08 -46.85
N PRO A 20 -3.78 -14.01 -47.24
CA PRO A 20 -4.78 -14.07 -48.29
C PRO A 20 -4.20 -14.64 -49.59
N ASN A 21 -4.93 -15.55 -50.24
CA ASN A 21 -4.53 -16.05 -51.55
C ASN A 21 -4.68 -14.94 -52.62
N ALA A 22 -4.05 -15.12 -53.79
CA ALA A 22 -4.06 -14.10 -54.86
C ALA A 22 -5.47 -13.72 -55.36
N GLY A 23 -6.47 -14.59 -55.17
CA GLY A 23 -7.86 -14.34 -55.53
C GLY A 23 -8.68 -13.67 -54.42
N ASN A 24 -8.12 -13.47 -53.23
CA ASN A 24 -8.81 -13.02 -52.02
C ASN A 24 -10.05 -13.86 -51.68
N THR A 25 -9.98 -15.17 -51.96
CA THR A 25 -11.08 -16.12 -51.72
C THR A 25 -10.87 -17.04 -50.53
N ASP A 26 -9.64 -17.08 -50.00
CA ASP A 26 -9.25 -17.85 -48.83
C ASP A 26 -8.00 -17.23 -48.21
N GLY A 27 -7.73 -17.50 -46.93
CA GLY A 27 -6.71 -16.80 -46.14
C GLY A 27 -6.85 -17.08 -44.64
N PRO A 28 -6.20 -16.27 -43.80
CA PRO A 28 -6.34 -16.33 -42.34
C PRO A 28 -7.74 -15.88 -41.90
N LEU A 29 -8.20 -16.37 -40.75
CA LEU A 29 -9.42 -15.88 -40.10
C LEU A 29 -9.17 -14.47 -39.55
N ALA A 30 -10.23 -13.68 -39.37
CA ALA A 30 -10.12 -12.31 -38.86
C ALA A 30 -10.03 -12.27 -37.33
N THR A 31 -10.72 -13.18 -36.66
CA THR A 31 -10.91 -13.12 -35.20
C THR A 31 -10.59 -14.43 -34.49
N LEU A 32 -10.26 -14.33 -33.20
CA LEU A 32 -10.13 -15.50 -32.32
C LEU A 32 -11.46 -16.27 -32.21
N THR A 33 -12.59 -15.56 -32.24
CA THR A 33 -13.94 -16.13 -32.33
C THR A 33 -14.10 -16.97 -33.60
N GLY A 34 -13.69 -16.46 -34.76
CA GLY A 34 -13.69 -17.18 -36.02
C GLY A 34 -12.85 -18.45 -35.97
N ALA A 35 -11.65 -18.39 -35.38
CA ALA A 35 -10.81 -19.56 -35.17
C ALA A 35 -11.45 -20.63 -34.29
N ARG A 36 -12.02 -20.23 -33.14
CA ARG A 36 -12.77 -21.13 -32.26
C ARG A 36 -13.94 -21.79 -32.99
N ASP A 37 -14.75 -21.00 -33.71
CA ASP A 37 -15.93 -21.52 -34.40
C ASP A 37 -15.57 -22.43 -35.58
N THR A 38 -14.49 -22.14 -36.30
CA THR A 38 -13.92 -23.05 -37.31
C THR A 38 -13.49 -24.38 -36.69
N LEU A 39 -12.82 -24.37 -35.53
CA LEU A 39 -12.47 -25.59 -34.81
C LEU A 39 -13.70 -26.40 -34.37
N ARG A 40 -14.79 -25.75 -33.96
CA ARG A 40 -16.07 -26.42 -33.65
C ARG A 40 -16.63 -27.13 -34.88
N VAL A 41 -16.65 -26.46 -36.03
CA VAL A 41 -17.10 -27.05 -37.30
C VAL A 41 -16.24 -28.27 -37.67
N LEU A 42 -14.92 -28.12 -37.64
CA LEU A 42 -13.99 -29.21 -37.97
C LEU A 42 -14.13 -30.41 -37.03
N ARG A 43 -14.41 -30.17 -35.75
CA ARG A 43 -14.73 -31.23 -34.78
C ARG A 43 -16.05 -31.94 -35.12
N GLY A 44 -17.11 -31.18 -35.41
CA GLY A 44 -18.41 -31.74 -35.79
C GLY A 44 -18.35 -32.59 -37.06
N LEU A 45 -17.43 -32.26 -37.98
CA LEU A 45 -17.15 -33.03 -39.19
C LEU A 45 -16.20 -34.23 -38.98
N GLY A 46 -15.67 -34.43 -37.77
CA GLY A 46 -14.69 -35.48 -37.48
C GLY A 46 -13.32 -35.24 -38.11
N MET A 47 -13.01 -34.00 -38.51
CA MET A 47 -11.74 -33.61 -39.15
C MET A 47 -10.67 -33.17 -38.13
N LEU A 48 -11.09 -32.80 -36.92
CA LEU A 48 -10.20 -32.49 -35.80
C LEU A 48 -9.78 -33.79 -35.08
N THR A 49 -8.77 -34.48 -35.61
CA THR A 49 -8.36 -35.83 -35.14
C THR A 49 -7.10 -35.87 -34.29
N GLY A 50 -6.42 -34.72 -34.11
CA GLY A 50 -5.19 -34.59 -33.32
C GLY A 50 -5.00 -33.15 -32.84
N PRO A 51 -3.82 -32.80 -32.32
CA PRO A 51 -3.53 -31.46 -31.80
C PRO A 51 -3.81 -30.37 -32.85
N ALA A 52 -4.27 -29.22 -32.37
CA ALA A 52 -4.51 -28.05 -33.22
C ALA A 52 -3.76 -26.82 -32.72
N GLU A 53 -3.26 -26.05 -33.67
CA GLU A 53 -2.61 -24.77 -33.43
C GLU A 53 -3.39 -23.67 -34.14
N VAL A 54 -3.55 -22.54 -33.48
CA VAL A 54 -4.06 -21.29 -34.06
C VAL A 54 -2.94 -20.27 -33.93
N GLN A 55 -2.26 -19.95 -35.03
CA GLN A 55 -1.18 -18.98 -35.06
C GLN A 55 -1.73 -17.60 -35.41
N ILE A 56 -1.57 -16.66 -34.48
CA ILE A 56 -2.16 -15.32 -34.53
C ILE A 56 -1.08 -14.32 -34.93
N ARG A 57 -1.24 -13.70 -36.10
CA ARG A 57 -0.32 -12.71 -36.65
C ARG A 57 -0.30 -11.44 -35.79
N GLY A 58 0.77 -10.68 -35.89
CA GLY A 58 0.95 -9.41 -35.21
C GLY A 58 -0.06 -8.38 -35.68
N GLY A 59 -0.51 -7.57 -34.73
CA GLY A 59 -1.51 -6.54 -34.95
C GLY A 59 -2.50 -6.46 -33.82
N GLU A 60 -3.40 -5.48 -33.93
CA GLU A 60 -4.44 -5.23 -32.94
C GLU A 60 -5.75 -5.92 -33.32
N TYR A 61 -6.39 -6.50 -32.31
CA TYR A 61 -7.66 -7.21 -32.39
C TYR A 61 -8.64 -6.56 -31.42
N PRO A 62 -9.42 -5.55 -31.87
CA PRO A 62 -10.37 -4.84 -31.02
C PRO A 62 -11.47 -5.77 -30.48
N LEU A 63 -11.76 -5.67 -29.19
CA LEU A 63 -12.81 -6.40 -28.49
C LEU A 63 -13.73 -5.41 -27.76
N THR A 64 -15.04 -5.52 -27.99
CA THR A 64 -16.05 -4.83 -27.17
C THR A 64 -16.70 -5.78 -26.15
N ALA A 65 -16.41 -7.08 -26.26
CA ALA A 65 -16.86 -8.14 -25.39
C ALA A 65 -15.82 -9.26 -25.37
N PRO A 66 -15.75 -10.09 -24.32
CA PRO A 66 -14.79 -11.18 -24.22
C PRO A 66 -15.02 -12.26 -25.28
N VAL A 67 -13.94 -12.95 -25.66
CA VAL A 67 -14.02 -14.19 -26.44
C VAL A 67 -14.30 -15.36 -25.50
N ASP A 68 -15.46 -15.99 -25.67
CA ASP A 68 -15.92 -17.11 -24.84
C ASP A 68 -15.49 -18.48 -25.38
N PHE A 69 -14.88 -19.29 -24.54
CA PHE A 69 -14.62 -20.71 -24.80
C PHE A 69 -15.51 -21.53 -23.89
N ALA A 70 -16.31 -22.42 -24.46
CA ALA A 70 -17.28 -23.27 -23.77
C ALA A 70 -16.82 -24.74 -23.81
N PRO A 71 -17.46 -25.67 -23.09
CA PRO A 71 -16.99 -27.05 -22.97
C PRO A 71 -16.75 -27.77 -24.30
N GLN A 72 -17.53 -27.46 -25.34
CA GLN A 72 -17.35 -28.01 -26.69
C GLN A 72 -16.03 -27.60 -27.38
N ASP A 73 -15.36 -26.56 -26.87
CA ASP A 73 -14.10 -26.07 -27.40
C ASP A 73 -12.89 -26.82 -26.84
N SER A 74 -13.08 -27.62 -25.79
CA SER A 74 -12.01 -28.32 -25.09
C SER A 74 -11.17 -29.22 -25.99
N GLY A 75 -9.85 -29.17 -25.85
CA GLY A 75 -8.97 -30.21 -26.33
C GLY A 75 -9.07 -31.50 -25.49
N THR A 76 -8.13 -32.41 -25.72
CA THR A 76 -7.86 -33.55 -24.85
C THR A 76 -6.36 -33.67 -24.62
N SER A 77 -5.91 -34.50 -23.68
CA SER A 77 -4.48 -34.76 -23.50
C SER A 77 -3.78 -35.28 -24.77
N ALA A 78 -4.49 -36.01 -25.63
CA ALA A 78 -3.97 -36.52 -26.91
C ALA A 78 -4.14 -35.53 -28.08
N ALA A 79 -5.00 -34.53 -27.92
CA ALA A 79 -5.32 -33.52 -28.94
C ALA A 79 -5.60 -32.16 -28.29
N PRO A 80 -4.59 -31.52 -27.67
CA PRO A 80 -4.73 -30.19 -27.10
C PRO A 80 -4.89 -29.15 -28.21
N ILE A 81 -5.37 -27.97 -27.83
CA ILE A 81 -5.51 -26.83 -28.74
C ILE A 81 -4.68 -25.67 -28.21
N THR A 82 -3.80 -25.12 -29.04
CA THR A 82 -2.95 -24.00 -28.68
C THR A 82 -3.23 -22.79 -29.55
N PHE A 83 -3.63 -21.69 -28.92
CA PHE A 83 -3.72 -20.36 -29.51
C PHE A 83 -2.41 -19.63 -29.20
N MET A 84 -1.63 -19.31 -30.22
CA MET A 84 -0.28 -18.75 -30.02
C MET A 84 -0.01 -17.59 -30.96
N ALA A 85 0.87 -16.69 -30.55
CA ALA A 85 1.48 -15.74 -31.47
C ALA A 85 2.17 -16.45 -32.65
N TYR A 86 2.03 -15.86 -33.83
CA TYR A 86 2.85 -16.22 -34.98
C TYR A 86 4.32 -15.92 -34.65
N PRO A 87 5.29 -16.74 -35.08
CA PRO A 87 6.69 -16.60 -34.67
C PRO A 87 7.25 -15.18 -34.82
N ASN A 88 7.79 -14.62 -33.72
CA ASN A 88 8.36 -13.27 -33.63
C ASN A 88 7.37 -12.11 -33.87
N GLU A 89 6.07 -12.38 -33.84
CA GLU A 89 5.02 -11.37 -33.94
C GLU A 89 4.28 -11.23 -32.60
N LYS A 90 3.65 -10.07 -32.38
CA LYS A 90 2.95 -9.74 -31.12
C LYS A 90 1.48 -9.43 -31.39
N PRO A 91 0.57 -10.41 -31.29
CA PRO A 91 -0.86 -10.16 -31.37
C PRO A 91 -1.36 -9.48 -30.10
N VAL A 92 -2.18 -8.44 -30.24
CA VAL A 92 -2.70 -7.64 -29.12
C VAL A 92 -4.22 -7.58 -29.18
N PHE A 93 -4.90 -8.15 -28.19
CA PHE A 93 -6.34 -7.99 -28.01
C PHE A 93 -6.63 -6.73 -27.19
N VAL A 94 -7.40 -5.81 -27.79
CA VAL A 94 -7.58 -4.44 -27.31
C VAL A 94 -9.03 -4.24 -26.88
N GLY A 95 -9.30 -4.13 -25.58
CA GLY A 95 -10.63 -3.87 -25.04
C GLY A 95 -11.05 -2.39 -25.01
N GLY A 96 -10.22 -1.51 -25.55
CA GLY A 96 -10.42 -0.07 -25.58
C GLY A 96 -10.64 0.48 -26.98
N VAL A 97 -10.97 1.77 -27.04
CA VAL A 97 -11.21 2.51 -28.27
C VAL A 97 -10.42 3.82 -28.25
N ARG A 98 -9.91 4.21 -29.41
CA ARG A 98 -9.12 5.45 -29.56
C ARG A 98 -10.01 6.68 -29.56
N ILE A 99 -9.64 7.67 -28.77
CA ILE A 99 -10.21 9.01 -28.81
C ILE A 99 -9.39 9.85 -29.78
N THR A 100 -10.09 10.53 -30.68
CA THR A 100 -9.48 11.30 -31.79
C THR A 100 -10.15 12.67 -31.89
N ASN A 101 -9.68 13.51 -32.83
CA ASN A 101 -10.21 14.86 -33.07
C ASN A 101 -10.07 15.80 -31.86
N TRP A 102 -8.92 15.73 -31.20
CA TRP A 102 -8.58 16.59 -30.07
C TRP A 102 -8.43 18.05 -30.51
N THR A 103 -8.99 18.96 -29.71
CA THR A 103 -8.89 20.41 -29.91
C THR A 103 -8.29 21.06 -28.67
N GLN A 104 -7.35 21.97 -28.88
CA GLN A 104 -6.65 22.63 -27.79
C GLN A 104 -7.34 23.92 -27.35
N SER A 105 -7.42 24.13 -26.03
CA SER A 105 -7.83 25.38 -25.39
C SER A 105 -6.93 25.65 -24.18
N GLY A 106 -5.93 26.52 -24.35
CA GLY A 106 -4.91 26.72 -23.32
C GLY A 106 -4.04 25.47 -23.13
N PRO A 107 -3.75 25.04 -21.89
CA PRO A 107 -2.99 23.81 -21.62
C PRO A 107 -3.83 22.53 -21.80
N ILE A 108 -5.16 22.65 -21.88
CA ILE A 108 -6.09 21.52 -21.93
C ILE A 108 -6.47 21.21 -23.38
N TRP A 109 -6.53 19.92 -23.69
CA TRP A 109 -7.07 19.38 -24.93
C TRP A 109 -8.40 18.69 -24.65
N THR A 110 -9.36 18.85 -25.56
CA THR A 110 -10.69 18.25 -25.43
C THR A 110 -11.09 17.46 -26.68
N ALA A 111 -11.85 16.39 -26.49
CA ALA A 111 -12.41 15.57 -27.56
C ALA A 111 -13.75 14.94 -27.13
N GLN A 112 -14.55 14.50 -28.10
CA GLN A 112 -15.76 13.74 -27.79
C GLN A 112 -15.40 12.34 -27.26
N ALA A 113 -16.00 11.95 -26.15
CA ALA A 113 -15.92 10.60 -25.61
C ALA A 113 -16.43 9.56 -26.63
N PRO A 114 -15.92 8.32 -26.58
CA PRO A 114 -16.31 7.32 -27.57
C PRO A 114 -17.80 6.99 -27.51
N ALA A 115 -18.48 6.99 -28.66
CA ALA A 115 -19.90 6.65 -28.76
C ALA A 115 -20.23 5.22 -28.29
N ALA A 116 -19.23 4.34 -28.19
CA ALA A 116 -19.36 2.99 -27.64
C ALA A 116 -19.89 2.97 -26.19
N TRP A 117 -19.70 4.08 -25.46
CA TRP A 117 -20.19 4.26 -24.09
C TRP A 117 -21.66 4.70 -23.99
N GLY A 118 -22.35 4.91 -25.12
CA GLY A 118 -23.72 5.41 -25.11
C GLY A 118 -23.81 6.76 -24.40
N ALA A 119 -24.78 6.92 -23.49
CA ALA A 119 -25.00 8.17 -22.77
C ALA A 119 -24.41 8.20 -21.35
N SER A 120 -23.72 7.14 -20.88
CA SER A 120 -23.17 7.11 -19.51
C SER A 120 -21.78 7.74 -19.42
N TYR A 121 -20.91 7.45 -20.39
CA TYR A 121 -19.51 7.91 -20.45
C TYR A 121 -18.71 7.65 -19.14
N ASP A 122 -19.08 6.62 -18.37
CA ASP A 122 -18.61 6.40 -17.00
C ASP A 122 -17.38 5.48 -16.92
N PHE A 123 -16.40 5.69 -17.80
CA PHE A 123 -15.12 4.97 -17.70
C PHE A 123 -14.21 5.63 -16.67
N MET A 124 -13.51 4.82 -15.87
CA MET A 124 -12.67 5.27 -14.76
C MET A 124 -11.17 5.36 -15.10
N SER A 125 -10.81 5.16 -16.37
CA SER A 125 -9.40 5.11 -16.76
C SER A 125 -9.22 5.58 -18.19
N LEU A 126 -8.09 6.25 -18.43
CA LEU A 126 -7.65 6.72 -19.71
C LEU A 126 -6.16 6.40 -19.84
N TRP A 127 -5.70 6.04 -21.04
CA TRP A 127 -4.27 5.86 -21.30
C TRP A 127 -3.83 6.76 -22.43
N VAL A 128 -2.66 7.38 -22.29
CA VAL A 128 -2.03 8.23 -23.29
C VAL A 128 -0.65 7.66 -23.60
N ASN A 129 -0.43 7.26 -24.85
CA ASN A 129 0.80 6.60 -25.31
C ASN A 129 1.20 5.39 -24.45
N GLY A 130 0.22 4.60 -24.00
CA GLY A 130 0.42 3.43 -23.15
C GLY A 130 0.64 3.73 -21.66
N LYS A 131 0.65 4.99 -21.23
CA LYS A 131 0.72 5.38 -19.81
C LYS A 131 -0.68 5.72 -19.28
N ARG A 132 -1.05 5.16 -18.13
CA ARG A 132 -2.32 5.50 -17.45
C ARG A 132 -2.31 6.99 -17.07
N ALA A 133 -3.35 7.73 -17.46
CA ALA A 133 -3.56 9.12 -17.06
C ALA A 133 -4.25 9.19 -15.69
N ILE A 134 -3.98 10.26 -14.95
CA ILE A 134 -4.48 10.46 -13.58
C ILE A 134 -5.88 11.09 -13.67
N PRO A 135 -6.94 10.51 -13.10
CA PRO A 135 -8.21 11.22 -13.02
C PRO A 135 -7.99 12.53 -12.26
N ALA A 136 -8.41 13.65 -12.86
CA ALA A 136 -8.24 14.98 -12.30
C ALA A 136 -8.79 15.01 -10.88
N ARG A 137 -7.95 15.41 -9.91
CA ARG A 137 -8.25 15.23 -8.50
C ARG A 137 -7.84 16.41 -7.65
N THR A 138 -8.49 16.56 -6.52
CA THR A 138 -8.04 17.43 -5.44
C THR A 138 -8.04 16.67 -4.13
N PRO A 139 -6.98 16.82 -3.31
CA PRO A 139 -5.71 17.46 -3.66
C PRO A 139 -4.92 16.66 -4.72
N ASN A 140 -4.02 17.34 -5.42
CA ASN A 140 -3.19 16.75 -6.46
C ASN A 140 -2.29 15.62 -5.91
N ALA A 141 -2.06 14.60 -6.74
CA ALA A 141 -1.01 13.64 -6.44
C ALA A 141 0.36 14.31 -6.55
N THR A 142 1.23 14.09 -5.58
CA THR A 142 2.57 14.71 -5.52
C THR A 142 3.65 13.92 -6.25
N ASN A 143 3.37 12.68 -6.66
CA ASN A 143 4.29 11.82 -7.38
C ASN A 143 3.63 11.21 -8.63
N GLU A 144 4.30 11.30 -9.78
CA GLU A 144 3.81 10.77 -11.06
C GLU A 144 3.71 9.23 -11.07
N ALA A 145 4.55 8.52 -10.30
CA ALA A 145 4.57 7.07 -10.19
C ALA A 145 3.38 6.52 -9.38
N GLY A 146 2.73 7.37 -8.58
CA GLY A 146 1.54 7.03 -7.80
C GLY A 146 1.26 8.03 -6.68
N ASP A 147 0.06 7.98 -6.14
CA ASP A 147 -0.42 8.82 -5.06
C ASP A 147 -0.11 8.24 -3.67
N TYR A 148 1.16 8.19 -3.27
CA TYR A 148 1.53 7.73 -1.92
C TYR A 148 1.76 8.90 -1.01
N PRO A 149 1.36 8.81 0.28
CA PRO A 149 1.65 9.84 1.27
C PRO A 149 3.14 10.18 1.28
N THR A 150 3.42 11.46 1.51
CA THR A 150 4.77 12.01 1.73
C THR A 150 4.76 12.69 3.09
N ASP A 151 5.88 13.26 3.52
CA ASP A 151 6.05 13.96 4.81
C ASP A 151 4.90 14.91 5.17
N ASN A 152 4.16 15.44 4.19
CA ASN A 152 3.09 16.43 4.38
C ASN A 152 1.64 15.88 4.22
N ASP A 153 1.43 14.57 4.27
CA ASP A 153 0.14 13.86 4.12
C ASP A 153 -0.96 14.66 3.42
N PHE A 154 -0.80 14.78 2.09
CA PHE A 154 -1.63 15.56 1.18
C PHE A 154 -3.05 15.03 1.03
N TYR A 155 -3.63 14.26 1.96
CA TYR A 155 -5.02 13.81 1.88
C TYR A 155 -5.92 14.67 2.76
N PHE A 156 -7.17 14.86 2.33
CA PHE A 156 -8.18 15.45 3.22
C PHE A 156 -8.54 14.45 4.34
N GLN A 157 -9.09 14.98 5.44
CA GLN A 157 -9.47 14.19 6.61
C GLN A 157 -10.98 14.29 6.86
N ALA A 158 -11.66 13.15 6.87
CA ALA A 158 -13.09 13.04 7.09
C ALA A 158 -13.43 13.11 8.59
N GLY A 159 -14.32 14.04 8.96
CA GLY A 159 -14.88 14.16 10.29
C GLY A 159 -16.05 13.19 10.52
N GLN A 160 -16.06 12.53 11.68
CA GLN A 160 -17.05 11.52 12.00
C GLN A 160 -18.43 12.13 12.33
N LEU A 161 -19.47 11.56 11.73
CA LEU A 161 -20.88 11.82 12.07
C LEU A 161 -21.51 10.54 12.63
N PHE A 162 -22.57 10.69 13.43
CA PHE A 162 -23.28 9.56 14.05
C PHE A 162 -24.72 9.44 13.56
N GLU A 163 -25.21 8.20 13.54
CA GLU A 163 -26.57 7.81 13.16
C GLU A 163 -27.18 6.88 14.23
N ASP A 164 -28.51 6.84 14.32
CA ASP A 164 -29.22 5.91 15.20
C ASP A 164 -29.07 4.49 14.64
N ASP A 165 -28.65 3.54 15.47
CA ASP A 165 -28.49 2.13 15.10
C ASP A 165 -29.82 1.38 14.91
N GLY A 166 -30.95 2.06 15.10
CA GLY A 166 -32.31 1.50 15.06
C GLY A 166 -32.70 0.76 16.34
N MET A 167 -31.80 0.70 17.32
CA MET A 167 -31.99 0.14 18.66
C MET A 167 -31.88 1.20 19.77
N GLY A 168 -31.76 2.48 19.39
CA GLY A 168 -31.63 3.61 20.32
C GLY A 168 -30.19 3.90 20.76
N GLY A 169 -29.20 3.29 20.11
CA GLY A 169 -27.78 3.60 20.20
C GLY A 169 -27.32 4.53 19.09
N GLN A 170 -26.09 5.03 19.17
CA GLN A 170 -25.44 5.80 18.11
C GLN A 170 -24.25 5.03 17.55
N VAL A 171 -24.16 4.95 16.24
CA VAL A 171 -23.02 4.39 15.51
C VAL A 171 -22.48 5.41 14.52
N PRO A 172 -21.17 5.37 14.19
CA PRO A 172 -20.65 6.23 13.14
C PRO A 172 -21.38 6.01 11.81
N SER A 173 -21.58 7.06 11.04
CA SER A 173 -22.27 6.99 9.75
C SER A 173 -21.42 6.25 8.72
N ALA A 174 -22.07 5.46 7.88
CA ALA A 174 -21.48 4.90 6.67
C ALA A 174 -21.92 5.64 5.39
N THR A 175 -22.79 6.65 5.49
CA THR A 175 -23.41 7.31 4.33
C THR A 175 -23.09 8.79 4.20
N ARG A 176 -22.52 9.41 5.25
CA ARG A 176 -22.10 10.80 5.25
C ARG A 176 -21.00 11.09 6.26
N PHE A 177 -20.17 12.07 5.97
CA PHE A 177 -19.17 12.58 6.91
C PHE A 177 -19.11 14.10 6.85
N GLN A 178 -18.48 14.70 7.86
CA GLN A 178 -18.20 16.13 7.90
C GLN A 178 -16.86 16.42 7.21
N TYR A 179 -16.83 17.31 6.22
CA TYR A 179 -15.60 17.75 5.55
C TYR A 179 -15.10 19.09 6.12
N ARG A 180 -13.85 19.48 5.87
CA ARG A 180 -13.35 20.80 6.29
C ARG A 180 -13.68 21.86 5.26
N ASN A 181 -13.76 23.12 5.69
CA ASN A 181 -14.00 24.23 4.77
C ASN A 181 -12.96 24.23 3.64
N GLY A 182 -13.43 24.23 2.39
CA GLY A 182 -12.56 24.21 1.21
C GLY A 182 -12.34 22.83 0.57
N ASP A 183 -12.39 21.73 1.36
CA ASP A 183 -12.16 20.37 0.84
C ASP A 183 -13.17 19.98 -0.24
N LEU A 184 -14.45 20.34 -0.03
CA LEU A 184 -15.55 20.11 -0.95
C LEU A 184 -16.32 21.40 -1.18
N GLN A 185 -16.72 21.63 -2.43
CA GLN A 185 -17.48 22.82 -2.84
C GLN A 185 -18.56 22.43 -3.85
N ASN A 186 -19.54 23.31 -4.06
CA ASN A 186 -20.55 23.17 -5.12
C ASN A 186 -19.94 23.43 -6.51
N TRP A 187 -18.97 22.59 -6.90
CA TRP A 187 -18.35 22.57 -8.22
C TRP A 187 -19.38 22.22 -9.30
N ALA A 188 -19.20 22.76 -10.50
CA ALA A 188 -20.09 22.51 -11.61
C ALA A 188 -20.09 21.03 -12.01
N THR A 189 -18.96 20.33 -11.81
CA THR A 189 -18.80 18.91 -12.12
C THR A 189 -18.83 18.00 -10.88
N LEU A 190 -19.33 18.47 -9.73
CA LEU A 190 -19.40 17.64 -8.51
C LEU A 190 -20.17 16.33 -8.70
N ASN A 191 -21.18 16.31 -9.58
CA ASN A 191 -21.95 15.10 -9.90
C ASN A 191 -21.13 14.04 -10.67
N ASP A 192 -20.03 14.43 -11.30
CA ASP A 192 -19.08 13.55 -11.98
C ASP A 192 -18.02 12.99 -11.03
N ALA A 193 -17.82 13.64 -9.88
CA ALA A 193 -16.75 13.33 -8.96
C ALA A 193 -16.96 12.02 -8.20
N HIS A 194 -15.85 11.35 -7.89
CA HIS A 194 -15.79 10.25 -6.95
C HIS A 194 -15.03 10.71 -5.71
N VAL A 195 -15.59 10.42 -4.54
CA VAL A 195 -14.89 10.59 -3.26
C VAL A 195 -14.28 9.25 -2.88
N VAL A 196 -12.95 9.19 -2.87
CA VAL A 196 -12.18 7.99 -2.53
C VAL A 196 -11.80 8.08 -1.06
N VAL A 197 -12.32 7.16 -0.25
CA VAL A 197 -12.13 7.12 1.20
C VAL A 197 -11.32 5.88 1.58
N PHE A 198 -10.28 6.07 2.40
CA PHE A 198 -9.39 4.99 2.85
C PHE A 198 -9.88 4.40 4.18
N HIS A 199 -9.99 3.08 4.25
CA HIS A 199 -10.54 2.33 5.37
C HIS A 199 -9.54 1.27 5.84
N ALA A 200 -8.57 1.62 6.68
CA ALA A 200 -7.52 0.68 7.12
C ALA A 200 -6.92 -0.12 5.92
N TRP A 201 -7.38 -1.34 5.65
CA TRP A 201 -7.00 -2.23 4.54
C TRP A 201 -7.85 -2.17 3.26
N ALA A 202 -8.83 -1.27 3.19
CA ALA A 202 -9.85 -1.19 2.16
C ALA A 202 -10.07 0.23 1.65
N THR A 203 -10.77 0.38 0.53
CA THR A 203 -11.20 1.68 0.00
C THR A 203 -12.68 1.69 -0.38
N SER A 204 -13.27 2.88 -0.33
CA SER A 204 -14.59 3.14 -0.90
C SER A 204 -14.50 4.24 -1.94
N LEU A 205 -15.11 4.00 -3.10
CA LEU A 205 -15.26 4.95 -4.19
C LEU A 205 -16.74 5.34 -4.24
N LEU A 206 -17.05 6.53 -3.72
CA LEU A 206 -18.41 6.97 -3.45
C LEU A 206 -18.83 8.10 -4.37
N ARG A 207 -20.11 8.14 -4.77
CA ARG A 207 -20.68 9.28 -5.49
C ARG A 207 -21.43 10.20 -4.55
N VAL A 208 -21.28 11.49 -4.76
CA VAL A 208 -21.96 12.53 -4.00
C VAL A 208 -23.45 12.53 -4.35
N ALA A 209 -24.31 12.40 -3.33
CA ALA A 209 -25.75 12.57 -3.45
C ALA A 209 -26.18 14.00 -3.11
N ASN A 210 -25.57 14.59 -2.08
CA ASN A 210 -25.90 15.92 -1.59
C ASN A 210 -24.68 16.55 -0.89
N LEU A 211 -24.55 17.87 -0.99
CA LEU A 211 -23.53 18.65 -0.31
C LEU A 211 -24.17 19.78 0.48
N ASP A 212 -24.19 19.66 1.81
CA ASP A 212 -24.60 20.71 2.72
C ASP A 212 -23.37 21.57 3.07
N GLN A 213 -23.23 22.70 2.38
CA GLN A 213 -22.13 23.65 2.64
C GLN A 213 -22.27 24.42 3.95
N ALA A 214 -23.48 24.56 4.49
CA ALA A 214 -23.68 25.32 5.73
C ALA A 214 -23.18 24.54 6.95
N ASN A 215 -23.32 23.21 6.92
CA ASN A 215 -22.89 22.33 8.01
C ASN A 215 -21.60 21.54 7.67
N HIS A 216 -21.06 21.75 6.47
CA HIS A 216 -19.93 21.00 5.91
C HIS A 216 -20.15 19.49 5.89
N ILE A 217 -21.31 19.03 5.43
CA ILE A 217 -21.66 17.60 5.35
C ILE A 217 -21.75 17.17 3.89
N VAL A 218 -21.08 16.07 3.55
CA VAL A 218 -21.25 15.37 2.29
C VAL A 218 -22.04 14.09 2.52
N GLU A 219 -23.08 13.85 1.72
CA GLU A 219 -23.89 12.65 1.74
C GLU A 219 -23.71 11.87 0.44
N PHE A 220 -23.61 10.55 0.53
CA PHE A 220 -23.32 9.67 -0.60
C PHE A 220 -24.54 8.92 -1.11
N THR A 221 -24.50 8.49 -2.37
CA THR A 221 -25.58 7.74 -3.03
C THR A 221 -25.78 6.33 -2.48
N GLY A 222 -24.80 5.81 -1.74
CA GLY A 222 -24.83 4.50 -1.10
C GLY A 222 -23.82 4.46 0.05
N PRO A 223 -23.90 3.44 0.93
CA PRO A 223 -23.02 3.33 2.08
C PRO A 223 -21.61 2.90 1.67
N ALA A 224 -20.61 3.40 2.39
CA ALA A 224 -19.29 2.80 2.46
C ALA A 224 -19.37 1.39 3.10
N GLY A 225 -18.37 0.55 2.82
CA GLY A 225 -18.29 -0.80 3.40
C GLY A 225 -18.00 -0.79 4.90
N TRP A 226 -17.46 0.32 5.40
CA TRP A 226 -17.16 0.56 6.80
C TRP A 226 -17.60 1.97 7.19
N GLU A 227 -18.00 2.12 8.44
CA GLU A 227 -18.39 3.42 8.98
C GLU A 227 -17.21 4.41 8.98
N PHE A 228 -17.50 5.68 8.71
CA PHE A 228 -16.49 6.73 8.72
C PHE A 228 -15.97 6.97 10.12
N GLY A 229 -14.66 7.12 10.24
CA GLY A 229 -13.99 7.33 11.50
C GLY A 229 -13.87 6.08 12.39
N ARG A 230 -14.20 4.87 11.89
CA ARG A 230 -14.25 3.63 12.69
C ARG A 230 -12.94 3.30 13.40
N TRP A 231 -11.81 3.45 12.71
CA TRP A 231 -10.48 3.13 13.26
C TRP A 231 -9.67 4.34 13.68
N ARG A 232 -9.96 5.51 13.10
CA ARG A 232 -9.32 6.79 13.42
C ARG A 232 -10.25 7.94 13.04
N SER A 233 -10.25 9.02 13.80
CA SER A 233 -11.13 10.18 13.58
C SER A 233 -10.71 11.08 12.43
N ASP A 234 -9.49 10.92 11.90
CA ASP A 234 -8.85 11.71 10.84
C ASP A 234 -8.66 10.87 9.57
N GLN A 235 -9.69 10.11 9.21
CA GLN A 235 -9.69 9.18 8.10
C GLN A 235 -9.43 9.88 6.75
N TRP A 236 -8.50 9.36 5.95
CA TRP A 236 -8.12 9.98 4.69
C TRP A 236 -9.16 9.85 3.59
N TYR A 237 -9.30 10.91 2.80
CA TYR A 237 -10.00 10.89 1.53
C TYR A 237 -9.41 11.89 0.52
N TYR A 238 -9.77 11.72 -0.75
CA TYR A 238 -9.59 12.72 -1.80
C TYR A 238 -10.78 12.67 -2.78
N VAL A 239 -10.84 13.64 -3.67
CA VAL A 239 -11.87 13.74 -4.70
C VAL A 239 -11.23 13.64 -6.06
N GLU A 240 -11.71 12.73 -6.90
CA GLU A 240 -11.23 12.55 -8.29
C GLU A 240 -12.38 12.63 -9.30
N HIS A 241 -12.04 12.60 -10.59
CA HIS A 241 -13.00 12.81 -11.68
C HIS A 241 -13.69 14.18 -11.59
N LEU A 242 -12.92 15.22 -11.28
CA LEU A 242 -13.40 16.60 -11.12
C LEU A 242 -12.71 17.53 -12.12
N LEU A 243 -13.48 18.23 -12.96
CA LEU A 243 -12.90 19.18 -13.94
C LEU A 243 -12.16 20.32 -13.26
N GLU A 244 -12.66 20.79 -12.12
CA GLU A 244 -12.05 21.85 -11.31
C GLU A 244 -10.70 21.44 -10.72
N GLY A 245 -10.42 20.13 -10.62
CA GLY A 245 -9.11 19.59 -10.24
C GLY A 245 -8.21 19.29 -11.45
N LEU A 246 -8.57 19.65 -12.68
CA LEU A 246 -7.72 19.43 -13.87
C LEU A 246 -6.70 20.55 -13.99
N ASP A 247 -5.61 20.46 -13.22
CA ASP A 247 -4.61 21.53 -13.11
C ASP A 247 -3.14 21.07 -13.19
N GLN A 248 -2.88 19.76 -13.23
CA GLN A 248 -1.54 19.20 -13.44
C GLN A 248 -1.39 18.46 -14.79
N PRO A 249 -0.18 18.45 -15.37
CA PRO A 249 0.14 17.58 -16.50
C PRO A 249 -0.13 16.11 -16.20
N GLY A 250 -0.75 15.40 -17.14
CA GLY A 250 -1.14 13.99 -17.00
C GLY A 250 -2.54 13.77 -16.45
N GLU A 251 -3.24 14.83 -16.01
CA GLU A 251 -4.61 14.73 -15.51
C GLU A 251 -5.67 14.73 -16.62
N TRP A 252 -6.78 14.04 -16.39
CA TRP A 252 -7.91 13.98 -17.32
C TRP A 252 -9.27 14.00 -16.60
N HIS A 253 -10.30 14.45 -17.32
CA HIS A 253 -11.68 14.48 -16.85
C HIS A 253 -12.63 14.04 -17.97
N VAL A 254 -13.76 13.44 -17.61
CA VAL A 254 -14.89 13.19 -18.54
C VAL A 254 -16.14 13.87 -18.01
N ASP A 255 -16.62 14.87 -18.75
CA ASP A 255 -17.95 15.47 -18.55
C ASP A 255 -18.98 14.48 -19.06
N ARG A 256 -19.66 13.78 -18.13
CA ARG A 256 -20.62 12.73 -18.50
C ARG A 256 -21.93 13.30 -19.04
N ALA A 257 -22.26 14.54 -18.71
CA ALA A 257 -23.48 15.18 -19.20
C ALA A 257 -23.38 15.50 -20.71
N ASN A 258 -22.20 15.89 -21.18
CA ASN A 258 -21.95 16.27 -22.57
C ASN A 258 -21.11 15.24 -23.36
N GLY A 259 -20.52 14.27 -22.68
CA GLY A 259 -19.62 13.28 -23.25
C GLY A 259 -18.31 13.90 -23.74
N LEU A 260 -17.76 14.90 -23.04
CA LEU A 260 -16.51 15.56 -23.42
C LEU A 260 -15.36 15.06 -22.53
N VAL A 261 -14.27 14.62 -23.14
CA VAL A 261 -13.05 14.24 -22.44
C VAL A 261 -12.07 15.39 -22.52
N SER A 262 -11.53 15.79 -21.39
CA SER A 262 -10.50 16.83 -21.23
C SER A 262 -9.21 16.19 -20.72
N TYR A 263 -8.07 16.63 -21.24
CA TYR A 263 -6.75 16.13 -20.85
C TYR A 263 -5.72 17.25 -20.82
N MET A 264 -4.90 17.31 -19.79
CA MET A 264 -3.70 18.15 -19.75
C MET A 264 -2.48 17.27 -20.08
N PRO A 265 -1.82 17.45 -21.24
CA PRO A 265 -0.71 16.59 -21.64
C PRO A 265 0.49 16.70 -20.71
N ARG A 266 1.20 15.59 -20.53
CA ARG A 266 2.51 15.58 -19.86
C ARG A 266 3.57 16.22 -20.74
N ASP A 267 4.68 16.57 -20.12
CA ASP A 267 5.87 16.99 -20.85
C ASP A 267 6.29 15.94 -21.89
N GLY A 268 6.41 16.38 -23.14
CA GLY A 268 6.78 15.53 -24.28
C GLY A 268 5.62 14.83 -24.99
N GLU A 269 4.39 14.92 -24.51
CA GLU A 269 3.22 14.37 -25.21
C GLU A 269 2.70 15.32 -26.30
N ASP A 270 2.74 14.88 -27.55
CA ASP A 270 2.15 15.59 -28.68
C ASP A 270 0.74 15.05 -28.98
N MET A 271 -0.28 15.79 -28.56
CA MET A 271 -1.69 15.40 -28.74
C MET A 271 -2.15 15.30 -30.20
N THR A 272 -1.40 15.82 -31.16
CA THR A 272 -1.72 15.66 -32.58
C THR A 272 -1.38 14.27 -33.10
N THR A 273 -0.49 13.55 -32.42
CA THR A 273 -0.04 12.19 -32.75
C THR A 273 -0.30 11.17 -31.64
N ALA A 274 -0.63 11.64 -30.44
CA ALA A 274 -0.84 10.80 -29.26
C ALA A 274 -1.90 9.71 -29.50
N GLU A 275 -1.64 8.55 -28.91
CA GLU A 275 -2.62 7.49 -28.75
C GLU A 275 -3.35 7.65 -27.43
N VAL A 276 -4.62 8.03 -27.49
CA VAL A 276 -5.47 8.16 -26.31
C VAL A 276 -6.55 7.08 -26.33
N ILE A 277 -6.53 6.17 -25.35
CA ILE A 277 -7.42 5.01 -25.28
C ILE A 277 -8.34 5.12 -24.07
N ALA A 278 -9.64 4.93 -24.29
CA ALA A 278 -10.62 4.68 -23.23
C ALA A 278 -11.09 3.22 -23.29
N PRO A 279 -11.21 2.51 -22.16
CA PRO A 279 -11.61 1.11 -22.13
C PRO A 279 -13.11 0.97 -22.40
N VAL A 280 -13.55 -0.16 -22.95
CA VAL A 280 -14.98 -0.47 -23.21
C VAL A 280 -15.33 -1.87 -22.72
N ALA A 281 -14.50 -2.87 -23.02
CA ALA A 281 -14.72 -4.24 -22.56
C ALA A 281 -14.30 -4.39 -21.09
N SER A 282 -15.11 -5.03 -20.26
CA SER A 282 -14.71 -5.37 -18.87
C SER A 282 -13.84 -6.63 -18.78
N GLN A 283 -13.87 -7.48 -19.82
CA GLN A 283 -13.15 -8.75 -19.89
C GLN A 283 -12.78 -9.03 -21.35
N LEU A 284 -11.69 -9.76 -21.58
CA LEU A 284 -11.15 -10.01 -22.92
C LEU A 284 -11.20 -11.49 -23.31
N LEU A 285 -10.98 -12.39 -22.35
CA LEU A 285 -10.99 -13.84 -22.59
C LEU A 285 -11.73 -14.54 -21.46
N ARG A 286 -12.63 -15.47 -21.80
CA ARG A 286 -13.32 -16.30 -20.79
C ARG A 286 -13.32 -17.78 -21.16
N LEU A 287 -12.92 -18.62 -20.22
CA LEU A 287 -13.14 -20.07 -20.23
C LEU A 287 -14.40 -20.35 -19.39
N GLN A 288 -15.51 -20.68 -20.03
CA GLN A 288 -16.85 -20.74 -19.47
C GLN A 288 -17.37 -22.19 -19.40
N GLY A 289 -16.88 -22.95 -18.43
CA GLY A 289 -17.45 -24.23 -18.03
C GLY A 289 -18.75 -24.09 -17.24
N ASN A 290 -19.37 -25.23 -16.94
CA ASN A 290 -20.48 -25.37 -16.01
C ASN A 290 -20.18 -26.52 -15.03
N PRO A 291 -19.38 -26.24 -13.97
CA PRO A 291 -18.96 -27.25 -13.00
C PRO A 291 -20.12 -28.01 -12.35
N ALA A 292 -21.21 -27.30 -12.02
CA ALA A 292 -22.42 -27.89 -11.43
C ALA A 292 -23.11 -28.94 -12.35
N ALA A 293 -22.82 -28.91 -13.65
CA ALA A 293 -23.30 -29.90 -14.62
C ALA A 293 -22.20 -30.88 -15.08
N GLY A 294 -21.02 -30.86 -14.45
CA GLY A 294 -19.86 -31.67 -14.85
C GLY A 294 -19.30 -31.32 -16.23
N GLN A 295 -19.47 -30.07 -16.68
CA GLN A 295 -19.01 -29.62 -17.99
C GLN A 295 -17.83 -28.66 -17.82
N PHE A 296 -16.68 -28.99 -18.39
CA PHE A 296 -15.43 -28.25 -18.20
C PHE A 296 -14.86 -27.79 -19.52
N VAL A 297 -14.05 -26.73 -19.47
CA VAL A 297 -13.19 -26.30 -20.58
C VAL A 297 -11.80 -26.82 -20.33
N SER A 298 -11.22 -27.58 -21.26
CA SER A 298 -9.96 -28.27 -20.97
C SER A 298 -8.95 -28.28 -22.10
N TRP A 299 -7.67 -28.41 -21.74
CA TRP A 299 -6.56 -28.60 -22.69
C TRP A 299 -6.44 -27.47 -23.72
N LEU A 300 -6.66 -26.24 -23.26
CA LEU A 300 -6.45 -25.02 -24.04
C LEU A 300 -5.21 -24.28 -23.55
N THR A 301 -4.34 -23.90 -24.49
CA THR A 301 -3.16 -23.09 -24.20
C THR A 301 -3.25 -21.76 -24.94
N PHE A 302 -2.98 -20.65 -24.25
CA PHE A 302 -2.81 -19.32 -24.82
C PHE A 302 -1.35 -18.91 -24.63
N ARG A 303 -0.63 -18.63 -25.72
CA ARG A 303 0.81 -18.37 -25.67
C ARG A 303 1.28 -17.15 -26.45
N GLY A 304 2.06 -16.27 -25.83
CA GLY A 304 2.67 -15.13 -26.55
C GLY A 304 1.69 -14.01 -26.89
N ILE A 305 0.53 -13.95 -26.24
CA ILE A 305 -0.57 -13.04 -26.60
C ILE A 305 -0.64 -11.90 -25.60
N ALA A 306 -0.85 -10.67 -26.07
CA ALA A 306 -1.11 -9.51 -25.23
C ALA A 306 -2.61 -9.20 -25.13
N PHE A 307 -3.06 -8.83 -23.93
CA PHE A 307 -4.44 -8.44 -23.60
C PHE A 307 -4.41 -7.08 -22.89
N LYS A 308 -5.06 -6.07 -23.47
CA LYS A 308 -4.96 -4.68 -22.98
C LYS A 308 -6.32 -4.00 -22.84
N TYR A 309 -6.40 -3.06 -21.90
CA TYR A 309 -7.50 -2.09 -21.73
C TYR A 309 -8.82 -2.74 -21.34
N THR A 310 -9.02 -2.96 -20.05
CA THR A 310 -10.35 -3.34 -19.52
C THR A 310 -10.97 -2.26 -18.66
N HIS A 311 -12.29 -2.21 -18.67
CA HIS A 311 -13.08 -1.25 -17.90
C HIS A 311 -13.52 -1.85 -16.56
N LEU A 312 -13.46 -1.03 -15.50
CA LEU A 312 -14.14 -1.27 -14.22
C LEU A 312 -15.34 -0.34 -14.10
N ALA A 313 -16.54 -0.91 -13.92
CA ALA A 313 -17.76 -0.15 -13.79
C ALA A 313 -18.01 0.23 -12.34
N LEU A 314 -18.21 1.52 -12.08
CA LEU A 314 -18.62 2.01 -10.76
C LEU A 314 -20.16 1.94 -10.66
N PRO A 315 -20.76 1.09 -9.80
CA PRO A 315 -22.22 0.99 -9.65
C PRO A 315 -22.81 2.30 -9.13
N ALA A 316 -24.07 2.64 -9.46
CA ALA A 316 -24.68 3.92 -9.10
C ALA A 316 -24.60 4.30 -7.60
N GLY A 317 -24.61 3.32 -6.70
CA GLY A 317 -24.45 3.53 -5.25
C GLY A 317 -23.00 3.73 -4.77
N GLY A 318 -22.03 3.74 -5.67
CA GLY A 318 -20.60 3.63 -5.36
C GLY A 318 -20.12 2.18 -5.37
N MET A 319 -18.83 2.01 -5.10
CA MET A 319 -18.18 0.70 -4.91
C MET A 319 -17.35 0.76 -3.64
N THR A 320 -17.41 -0.31 -2.86
CA THR A 320 -16.57 -0.48 -1.69
C THR A 320 -16.00 -1.88 -1.73
N ASP A 321 -14.71 -1.99 -1.42
CA ASP A 321 -14.07 -3.28 -1.25
C ASP A 321 -14.00 -3.64 0.24
N GLY A 322 -14.24 -4.90 0.58
CA GLY A 322 -14.17 -5.36 1.98
C GLY A 322 -12.76 -5.81 2.38
N GLN A 323 -12.06 -6.48 1.46
CA GLN A 323 -10.66 -6.90 1.54
C GLN A 323 -10.22 -7.48 0.18
N ALA A 324 -8.95 -7.31 -0.17
CA ALA A 324 -8.32 -7.90 -1.36
C ALA A 324 -8.99 -7.55 -2.71
N ALA A 325 -9.87 -6.54 -2.78
CA ALA A 325 -10.78 -6.31 -3.91
C ALA A 325 -11.46 -7.61 -4.43
N SER A 326 -11.79 -8.54 -3.53
CA SER A 326 -12.19 -9.92 -3.87
C SER A 326 -13.54 -10.02 -4.60
N GLY A 327 -14.28 -8.92 -4.73
CA GLY A 327 -15.51 -8.85 -5.53
C GLY A 327 -15.28 -8.54 -7.00
N THR A 328 -14.05 -8.18 -7.38
CA THR A 328 -13.75 -7.58 -8.69
C THR A 328 -13.39 -8.64 -9.75
N ASN A 329 -13.89 -8.42 -10.96
CA ASN A 329 -13.61 -9.26 -12.14
C ASN A 329 -12.15 -9.16 -12.60
N ALA A 330 -11.75 -10.08 -13.47
CA ALA A 330 -10.46 -10.09 -14.14
C ALA A 330 -10.56 -9.94 -15.67
N ALA A 331 -9.49 -9.46 -16.30
CA ALA A 331 -9.39 -9.35 -17.76
C ALA A 331 -9.48 -10.73 -18.45
N ILE A 332 -8.89 -11.75 -17.82
CA ILE A 332 -9.03 -13.16 -18.20
C ILE A 332 -9.71 -13.92 -17.06
N GLU A 333 -10.86 -14.54 -17.33
CA GLU A 333 -11.56 -15.35 -16.33
C GLU A 333 -11.77 -16.79 -16.78
N ALA A 334 -11.65 -17.72 -15.84
CA ALA A 334 -11.77 -19.13 -16.12
C ALA A 334 -12.64 -19.81 -15.06
N MET A 335 -13.85 -20.21 -15.45
CA MET A 335 -14.77 -21.02 -14.65
C MET A 335 -14.78 -22.45 -15.19
N GLY A 336 -14.55 -23.44 -14.33
CA GLY A 336 -14.50 -24.84 -14.76
C GLY A 336 -13.40 -25.14 -15.78
N ALA A 337 -12.26 -24.45 -15.71
CA ALA A 337 -11.11 -24.71 -16.59
C ALA A 337 -10.26 -25.86 -16.03
N ARG A 338 -9.90 -26.84 -16.85
CA ARG A 338 -9.04 -27.95 -16.41
C ARG A 338 -7.88 -28.22 -17.36
N ASN A 339 -6.65 -28.29 -16.88
CA ASN A 339 -5.48 -28.50 -17.73
C ASN A 339 -5.33 -27.41 -18.81
N CYS A 340 -5.65 -26.16 -18.45
CA CYS A 340 -5.46 -25.00 -19.32
C CYS A 340 -4.19 -24.23 -18.94
N THR A 341 -3.60 -23.55 -19.92
CA THR A 341 -2.33 -22.83 -19.74
C THR A 341 -2.40 -21.43 -20.33
N ILE A 342 -1.94 -20.43 -19.58
CA ILE A 342 -1.61 -19.09 -20.05
C ILE A 342 -0.10 -18.95 -19.91
N ASP A 343 0.63 -18.79 -21.01
CA ASP A 343 2.09 -18.87 -21.03
C ASP A 343 2.71 -17.75 -21.86
N ARG A 344 3.71 -17.02 -21.36
CA ARG A 344 4.37 -15.94 -22.12
C ARG A 344 3.39 -14.88 -22.62
N CYS A 345 2.33 -14.60 -21.86
CA CYS A 345 1.34 -13.59 -22.21
C CYS A 345 1.64 -12.26 -21.51
N GLU A 346 1.05 -11.19 -22.03
CA GLU A 346 1.00 -9.90 -21.36
C GLU A 346 -0.46 -9.57 -21.03
N VAL A 347 -0.76 -9.22 -19.79
CA VAL A 347 -2.10 -8.75 -19.37
C VAL A 347 -1.92 -7.42 -18.68
N MET A 348 -2.39 -6.34 -19.32
CA MET A 348 -2.03 -5.00 -18.86
C MET A 348 -3.12 -3.96 -19.07
N HIS A 349 -2.98 -2.82 -18.40
CA HIS A 349 -3.92 -1.70 -18.51
C HIS A 349 -5.35 -2.14 -18.15
N THR A 350 -5.49 -2.85 -17.03
CA THR A 350 -6.79 -3.39 -16.62
C THR A 350 -7.51 -2.43 -15.67
N GLY A 351 -8.84 -2.49 -15.66
CA GLY A 351 -9.66 -1.83 -14.64
C GLY A 351 -9.81 -2.69 -13.38
N GLY A 352 -9.76 -4.02 -13.52
CA GLY A 352 -9.87 -4.99 -12.43
C GLY A 352 -8.62 -5.83 -12.28
N TYR A 353 -8.79 -7.11 -11.94
CA TYR A 353 -7.70 -8.08 -11.86
C TYR A 353 -7.14 -8.48 -13.24
N GLY A 354 -5.93 -9.01 -13.29
CA GLY A 354 -5.36 -9.60 -14.51
C GLY A 354 -6.01 -10.93 -14.88
N VAL A 355 -5.86 -11.94 -14.03
CA VAL A 355 -6.31 -13.32 -14.27
C VAL A 355 -7.10 -13.87 -13.09
N TRP A 356 -8.14 -14.67 -13.34
CA TRP A 356 -8.88 -15.37 -12.28
C TRP A 356 -9.23 -16.83 -12.65
N TRP A 357 -8.66 -17.77 -11.88
CA TRP A 357 -9.07 -19.17 -11.82
C TRP A 357 -10.24 -19.33 -10.83
N ARG A 358 -11.45 -19.34 -11.37
CA ARG A 358 -12.73 -19.39 -10.64
C ARG A 358 -13.15 -20.81 -10.30
N ARG A 359 -14.29 -20.94 -9.61
CA ARG A 359 -14.91 -22.22 -9.25
C ARG A 359 -14.78 -23.31 -10.32
N GLY A 360 -14.46 -24.52 -9.87
CA GLY A 360 -14.25 -25.71 -10.67
C GLY A 360 -12.97 -25.73 -11.52
N SER A 361 -12.11 -24.72 -11.38
CA SER A 361 -10.84 -24.66 -12.13
C SER A 361 -9.75 -25.47 -11.45
N GLN A 362 -9.18 -26.43 -12.17
CA GLN A 362 -8.25 -27.41 -11.63
C GLN A 362 -7.07 -27.66 -12.56
N ASP A 363 -5.87 -27.89 -12.01
CA ASP A 363 -4.70 -28.31 -12.81
C ASP A 363 -4.34 -27.30 -13.92
N ASN A 364 -4.51 -25.99 -13.67
CA ASN A 364 -4.18 -24.94 -14.65
C ASN A 364 -2.84 -24.28 -14.33
N THR A 365 -2.23 -23.66 -15.34
CA THR A 365 -0.95 -22.97 -15.20
C THR A 365 -1.00 -21.57 -15.80
N LEU A 366 -0.55 -20.59 -15.03
CA LEU A 366 -0.16 -19.26 -15.50
C LEU A 366 1.35 -19.15 -15.36
N SER A 367 2.07 -18.97 -16.46
CA SER A 367 3.53 -18.93 -16.42
C SER A 367 4.20 -17.97 -17.38
N HIS A 368 5.42 -17.54 -17.03
CA HIS A 368 6.29 -16.72 -17.88
C HIS A 368 5.61 -15.44 -18.41
N SER A 369 4.60 -14.95 -17.70
CA SER A 369 3.73 -13.87 -18.18
C SER A 369 3.97 -12.59 -17.39
N GLU A 370 3.77 -11.45 -18.04
CA GLU A 370 3.82 -10.14 -17.40
C GLU A 370 2.39 -9.62 -17.19
N ILE A 371 2.09 -9.19 -15.97
CA ILE A 371 0.75 -8.75 -15.57
C ILE A 371 0.90 -7.41 -14.84
N TYR A 372 0.50 -6.31 -15.47
CA TYR A 372 0.85 -4.99 -14.94
C TYR A 372 -0.10 -3.85 -15.28
N ASP A 373 0.06 -2.73 -14.57
CA ASP A 373 -0.85 -1.57 -14.62
C ASP A 373 -2.31 -1.99 -14.39
N LEU A 374 -2.58 -2.40 -13.15
CA LEU A 374 -3.80 -3.11 -12.77
C LEU A 374 -4.68 -2.23 -11.87
N GLY A 375 -5.94 -2.05 -12.27
CA GLY A 375 -6.90 -1.31 -11.47
C GLY A 375 -7.22 -1.98 -10.14
N ALA A 376 -7.15 -3.32 -10.08
CA ALA A 376 -7.15 -4.10 -8.84
C ALA A 376 -5.85 -4.92 -8.73
N GLY A 377 -5.90 -6.25 -8.62
CA GLY A 377 -4.71 -7.06 -8.39
C GLY A 377 -4.23 -7.92 -9.58
N GLY A 378 -3.23 -8.77 -9.34
CA GLY A 378 -2.64 -9.64 -10.37
C GLY A 378 -3.49 -10.86 -10.69
N VAL A 379 -3.48 -11.84 -9.79
CA VAL A 379 -4.06 -13.17 -10.01
C VAL A 379 -4.98 -13.57 -8.87
N ARG A 380 -6.14 -14.13 -9.20
CA ARG A 380 -7.05 -14.74 -8.24
C ARG A 380 -7.17 -16.24 -8.46
N VAL A 381 -7.16 -17.00 -7.37
CA VAL A 381 -7.30 -18.45 -7.36
C VAL A 381 -8.36 -18.83 -6.33
N GLY A 382 -9.53 -19.25 -6.78
CA GLY A 382 -10.64 -19.64 -5.92
C GLY A 382 -11.74 -18.58 -5.80
N GLU A 383 -12.64 -18.85 -4.87
CA GLU A 383 -13.80 -18.01 -4.55
C GLU A 383 -13.78 -17.62 -3.07
N THR A 384 -14.64 -16.70 -2.67
CA THR A 384 -14.81 -16.29 -1.25
C THR A 384 -15.67 -17.26 -0.44
N THR A 385 -16.30 -18.24 -1.10
CA THR A 385 -17.23 -19.19 -0.50
C THR A 385 -16.80 -20.62 -0.72
N THR A 386 -17.17 -21.50 0.21
CA THR A 386 -16.84 -22.92 0.13
C THR A 386 -17.50 -23.53 -1.10
N ALA A 387 -16.75 -24.34 -1.85
CA ALA A 387 -17.29 -25.06 -3.00
C ALA A 387 -18.46 -25.97 -2.56
N PRO A 388 -19.63 -25.89 -3.22
CA PRO A 388 -20.78 -26.72 -2.86
C PRO A 388 -20.62 -28.19 -3.27
N THR A 389 -19.76 -28.48 -4.25
CA THR A 389 -19.45 -29.82 -4.73
C THR A 389 -17.97 -29.96 -5.07
N ALA A 390 -17.47 -31.19 -5.16
CA ALA A 390 -16.09 -31.47 -5.58
C ALA A 390 -15.77 -30.96 -7.00
N ASP A 391 -16.78 -30.89 -7.88
CA ASP A 391 -16.59 -30.35 -9.23
C ASP A 391 -16.45 -28.83 -9.23
N ASP A 392 -16.97 -28.14 -8.20
CA ASP A 392 -16.83 -26.70 -7.99
C ASP A 392 -15.53 -26.31 -7.27
N GLU A 393 -14.78 -27.29 -6.73
CA GLU A 393 -13.51 -27.03 -6.05
C GLU A 393 -12.47 -26.44 -7.00
N VAL A 394 -11.73 -25.46 -6.47
CA VAL A 394 -10.55 -24.89 -7.12
C VAL A 394 -9.33 -25.48 -6.45
N LEU A 395 -8.49 -26.14 -7.23
CA LEU A 395 -7.35 -26.88 -6.68
C LEU A 395 -6.24 -27.13 -7.70
N ARG A 396 -5.00 -27.31 -7.23
CA ARG A 396 -3.85 -27.66 -8.07
C ARG A 396 -3.57 -26.68 -9.22
N ASN A 397 -3.85 -25.39 -9.02
CA ASN A 397 -3.47 -24.35 -9.99
C ASN A 397 -2.08 -23.81 -9.66
N VAL A 398 -1.33 -23.47 -10.70
CA VAL A 398 0.06 -23.01 -10.61
C VAL A 398 0.17 -21.60 -11.18
N VAL A 399 0.75 -20.69 -10.40
CA VAL A 399 1.17 -19.34 -10.78
C VAL A 399 2.68 -19.31 -10.65
N ASP A 400 3.39 -19.57 -11.76
CA ASP A 400 4.83 -19.81 -11.75
C ASP A 400 5.60 -18.89 -12.70
N ASN A 401 6.70 -18.29 -12.26
CA ASN A 401 7.61 -17.52 -13.12
C ASN A 401 6.96 -16.32 -13.82
N ASN A 402 6.10 -15.56 -13.12
CA ASN A 402 5.44 -14.37 -13.65
C ASN A 402 6.00 -13.09 -13.06
N TYR A 403 6.04 -12.04 -13.87
CA TYR A 403 6.32 -10.68 -13.41
C TYR A 403 4.98 -9.94 -13.21
N ILE A 404 4.61 -9.68 -11.95
CA ILE A 404 3.29 -9.15 -11.57
C ILE A 404 3.52 -7.83 -10.86
N HIS A 405 3.15 -6.70 -11.45
CA HIS A 405 3.47 -5.40 -10.86
C HIS A 405 2.47 -4.27 -11.12
N ASP A 406 2.64 -3.15 -10.43
CA ASP A 406 1.85 -1.92 -10.57
C ASP A 406 0.34 -2.13 -10.33
N GLY A 407 0.01 -2.76 -9.21
CA GLY A 407 -1.36 -3.09 -8.83
C GLY A 407 -2.01 -2.15 -7.82
N GLY A 408 -3.33 -2.17 -7.77
CA GLY A 408 -4.15 -1.34 -6.90
C GLY A 408 -4.26 0.10 -7.39
N ARG A 409 -4.32 0.32 -8.71
CA ARG A 409 -4.40 1.67 -9.30
C ARG A 409 -5.78 2.34 -9.17
N ILE A 410 -6.83 1.56 -8.89
CA ILE A 410 -8.20 2.05 -8.64
C ILE A 410 -8.70 1.52 -7.29
N LEU A 411 -8.74 0.19 -7.13
CA LEU A 411 -9.11 -0.49 -5.90
C LEU A 411 -7.84 -0.83 -5.12
N ARG A 412 -7.53 -0.01 -4.12
CA ARG A 412 -6.22 -0.02 -3.45
C ARG A 412 -5.91 -1.32 -2.71
N SER A 413 -6.94 -2.03 -2.26
CA SER A 413 -6.78 -3.33 -1.60
C SER A 413 -6.46 -4.49 -2.56
N GLY A 414 -6.35 -4.27 -3.87
CA GLY A 414 -5.93 -5.32 -4.81
C GLY A 414 -4.57 -5.92 -4.42
N VAL A 415 -4.43 -7.25 -4.54
CA VAL A 415 -3.19 -7.98 -4.18
C VAL A 415 -2.50 -8.59 -5.39
N GLY A 416 -1.21 -8.91 -5.28
CA GLY A 416 -0.45 -9.58 -6.33
C GLY A 416 -1.05 -10.94 -6.69
N VAL A 417 -1.13 -11.85 -5.71
CA VAL A 417 -1.81 -13.15 -5.87
C VAL A 417 -2.73 -13.41 -4.68
N TRP A 418 -4.00 -13.66 -4.95
CA TRP A 418 -5.01 -14.02 -3.96
C TRP A 418 -5.43 -15.48 -4.11
N ILE A 419 -5.22 -16.29 -3.08
CA ILE A 419 -5.79 -17.64 -2.93
C ILE A 419 -6.95 -17.55 -1.95
N GLY A 420 -8.17 -17.69 -2.45
CA GLY A 420 -9.37 -17.73 -1.63
C GLY A 420 -9.57 -19.10 -0.98
N ARG A 421 -10.82 -19.60 -1.03
CA ARG A 421 -11.18 -20.93 -0.50
C ARG A 421 -10.77 -22.06 -1.45
N SER A 422 -9.46 -22.23 -1.65
CA SER A 422 -8.83 -23.06 -2.67
C SER A 422 -7.58 -23.78 -2.12
N SER A 423 -7.32 -25.01 -2.57
CA SER A 423 -6.28 -25.89 -1.99
C SER A 423 -5.29 -26.47 -2.99
N TYR A 424 -4.14 -26.95 -2.52
CA TYR A 424 -3.10 -27.57 -3.36
C TYR A 424 -2.53 -26.65 -4.46
N ASN A 425 -2.66 -25.34 -4.32
CA ASN A 425 -2.16 -24.39 -5.32
C ASN A 425 -0.68 -24.07 -5.06
N THR A 426 0.03 -23.70 -6.13
CA THR A 426 1.43 -23.29 -6.04
C THR A 426 1.60 -21.88 -6.62
N VAL A 427 2.20 -21.00 -5.83
CA VAL A 427 2.65 -19.66 -6.25
C VAL A 427 4.17 -19.67 -6.13
N SER A 428 4.86 -19.79 -7.27
CA SER A 428 6.31 -20.01 -7.29
C SER A 428 7.08 -19.10 -8.24
N HIS A 429 8.31 -18.75 -7.89
CA HIS A 429 9.24 -18.05 -8.79
C HIS A 429 8.67 -16.75 -9.41
N ASN A 430 7.74 -16.07 -8.75
CA ASN A 430 7.20 -14.80 -9.26
C ASN A 430 8.01 -13.63 -8.75
N ASP A 431 8.08 -12.57 -9.54
CA ASP A 431 8.50 -11.23 -9.11
C ASP A 431 7.23 -10.40 -8.95
N ILE A 432 6.92 -9.99 -7.71
CA ILE A 432 5.68 -9.30 -7.33
C ILE A 432 6.03 -7.96 -6.69
N SER A 433 5.64 -6.85 -7.33
CA SER A 433 6.09 -5.52 -6.91
C SER A 433 5.11 -4.36 -7.17
N ASP A 434 5.31 -3.21 -6.51
CA ASP A 434 4.49 -2.00 -6.69
C ASP A 434 2.97 -2.19 -6.44
N PHE A 435 2.61 -2.81 -5.31
CA PHE A 435 1.20 -2.97 -4.89
C PHE A 435 0.83 -1.98 -3.78
N ARG A 436 -0.39 -1.45 -3.81
CA ARG A 436 -0.92 -0.57 -2.74
C ARG A 436 -1.36 -1.31 -1.48
N PHE A 437 -1.33 -2.64 -1.52
CA PHE A 437 -1.69 -3.51 -0.41
C PHE A 437 -0.74 -4.73 -0.39
N THR A 438 -1.27 -5.92 -0.14
CA THR A 438 -0.51 -7.16 0.09
C THR A 438 0.05 -7.78 -1.18
N GLY A 439 1.23 -8.40 -1.10
CA GLY A 439 1.85 -9.14 -2.20
C GLY A 439 1.11 -10.46 -2.51
N VAL A 440 1.12 -11.39 -1.56
CA VAL A 440 0.39 -12.68 -1.65
C VAL A 440 -0.55 -12.83 -0.45
N SER A 441 -1.81 -13.18 -0.71
CA SER A 441 -2.82 -13.44 0.33
C SER A 441 -3.39 -14.84 0.15
N ALA A 442 -3.38 -15.66 1.20
CA ALA A 442 -3.80 -17.06 1.14
C ALA A 442 -4.74 -17.49 2.28
N GLY A 443 -5.92 -17.99 1.91
CA GLY A 443 -6.97 -18.37 2.85
C GLY A 443 -8.09 -17.34 2.92
N TRP A 444 -9.25 -17.74 3.46
CA TRP A 444 -10.45 -16.88 3.51
C TRP A 444 -11.44 -17.36 4.60
N GLN A 445 -10.99 -17.30 5.86
CA GLN A 445 -11.78 -17.68 7.04
C GLN A 445 -11.28 -16.97 8.31
N TRP A 446 -12.02 -15.99 8.82
CA TRP A 446 -11.71 -15.19 10.03
C TRP A 446 -12.10 -15.89 11.34
N ASN A 447 -11.71 -17.16 11.52
CA ASN A 447 -11.84 -17.92 12.77
C ASN A 447 -11.34 -19.36 12.58
N TYR A 448 -11.43 -20.15 13.65
CA TYR A 448 -11.05 -21.57 13.70
C TYR A 448 -12.04 -22.56 13.05
N LEU A 449 -13.11 -22.11 12.38
CA LEU A 449 -13.97 -23.03 11.64
C LEU A 449 -13.24 -23.59 10.40
N ALA A 450 -13.78 -24.67 9.85
CA ALA A 450 -13.17 -25.36 8.71
C ALA A 450 -12.91 -24.39 7.53
N SER A 451 -11.63 -24.30 7.14
CA SER A 451 -11.20 -23.70 5.89
C SER A 451 -11.13 -24.78 4.81
N SER A 452 -11.40 -24.39 3.55
CA SER A 452 -11.09 -25.22 2.38
C SER A 452 -9.85 -24.73 1.64
N ALA A 453 -9.05 -23.88 2.28
CA ALA A 453 -7.73 -23.49 1.83
C ALA A 453 -6.68 -24.23 2.68
N HIS A 454 -6.02 -25.20 2.09
CA HIS A 454 -5.01 -26.04 2.74
C HIS A 454 -4.04 -26.58 1.68
N ASP A 455 -2.91 -27.13 2.13
CA ASP A 455 -1.84 -27.67 1.26
C ASP A 455 -1.38 -26.70 0.16
N ASN A 456 -1.50 -25.38 0.37
CA ASN A 456 -1.03 -24.39 -0.60
C ASN A 456 0.47 -24.13 -0.41
N ILE A 457 1.18 -23.85 -1.49
CA ILE A 457 2.62 -23.61 -1.47
C ILE A 457 2.90 -22.21 -2.04
N VAL A 458 3.62 -21.39 -1.27
CA VAL A 458 4.14 -20.08 -1.70
C VAL A 458 5.66 -20.13 -1.58
N GLU A 459 6.38 -20.24 -2.70
CA GLU A 459 7.84 -20.46 -2.67
C GLU A 459 8.67 -19.76 -3.74
N TYR A 460 9.92 -19.38 -3.41
CA TYR A 460 10.85 -18.74 -4.35
C TYR A 460 10.32 -17.45 -4.99
N ASN A 461 9.38 -16.75 -4.35
CA ASN A 461 8.88 -15.47 -4.86
C ASN A 461 9.74 -14.32 -4.33
N HIS A 462 9.99 -13.34 -5.19
CA HIS A 462 10.52 -12.03 -4.81
C HIS A 462 9.33 -11.08 -4.66
N ILE A 463 9.05 -10.62 -3.44
CA ILE A 463 7.89 -9.79 -3.11
C ILE A 463 8.38 -8.48 -2.49
N TYR A 464 8.14 -7.35 -3.14
CA TYR A 464 8.65 -6.08 -2.65
C TYR A 464 7.79 -4.86 -2.97
N GLU A 465 8.06 -3.74 -2.31
CA GLU A 465 7.37 -2.45 -2.53
C GLU A 465 5.85 -2.57 -2.43
N CYS A 466 5.37 -3.16 -1.34
CA CYS A 466 3.95 -3.41 -1.07
C CYS A 466 3.41 -2.47 0.02
N GLY A 467 2.13 -2.13 -0.06
CA GLY A 467 1.42 -1.22 0.85
C GLY A 467 1.68 0.26 0.56
N LYS A 468 2.95 0.66 0.42
CA LYS A 468 3.41 2.02 0.13
C LYS A 468 2.69 3.10 0.96
N GLN A 469 2.48 2.79 2.24
CA GLN A 469 1.80 3.59 3.26
C GLN A 469 0.39 4.11 2.94
N GLN A 470 -0.26 3.62 1.87
CA GLN A 470 -1.63 4.03 1.57
C GLN A 470 -2.65 3.32 2.46
N LEU A 471 -2.42 2.03 2.72
CA LEU A 471 -3.28 1.18 3.51
C LEU A 471 -2.54 0.61 4.73
N ASN A 472 -3.31 0.00 5.61
CA ASN A 472 -2.86 -0.69 6.81
C ASN A 472 -3.13 -2.18 6.67
N ASP A 473 -2.63 -2.95 7.63
CA ASP A 473 -2.89 -4.39 7.71
C ASP A 473 -2.32 -5.16 6.50
N VAL A 474 -1.12 -4.76 6.08
CA VAL A 474 -0.44 -5.21 4.86
C VAL A 474 0.52 -6.36 5.17
N GLY A 475 0.53 -7.38 4.30
CA GLY A 475 1.50 -8.47 4.32
C GLY A 475 2.34 -8.54 3.04
N GLY A 476 3.61 -8.94 3.14
CA GLY A 476 4.31 -9.52 1.99
C GLY A 476 3.65 -10.84 1.60
N VAL A 477 3.53 -11.74 2.57
CA VAL A 477 2.65 -12.92 2.53
C VAL A 477 1.69 -12.87 3.72
N TYR A 478 0.40 -12.74 3.42
CA TYR A 478 -0.72 -12.73 4.35
C TYR A 478 -1.44 -14.08 4.34
N THR A 479 -1.80 -14.61 5.50
CA THR A 479 -2.61 -15.84 5.62
C THR A 479 -3.85 -15.64 6.47
N LEU A 480 -4.89 -16.46 6.23
CA LEU A 480 -6.16 -16.36 6.96
C LEU A 480 -6.83 -17.73 7.14
N GLY A 481 -7.13 -18.08 8.40
CA GLY A 481 -7.83 -19.31 8.78
C GLY A 481 -6.97 -20.58 8.83
N VAL A 482 -7.55 -21.65 9.40
CA VAL A 482 -6.89 -22.95 9.63
C VAL A 482 -6.49 -23.60 8.29
N SER A 483 -5.19 -23.75 8.02
CA SER A 483 -4.69 -24.08 6.67
C SER A 483 -3.62 -25.18 6.69
N PRO A 484 -3.93 -26.39 7.19
CA PRO A 484 -2.95 -27.45 7.38
C PRO A 484 -2.21 -27.82 6.09
N GLY A 485 -0.94 -28.15 6.21
CA GLY A 485 -0.09 -28.52 5.06
C GLY A 485 0.31 -27.33 4.18
N THR A 486 -0.17 -26.11 4.46
CA THR A 486 0.26 -24.90 3.75
C THR A 486 1.67 -24.53 4.15
N ILE A 487 2.49 -24.17 3.17
CA ILE A 487 3.91 -23.85 3.35
C ILE A 487 4.25 -22.54 2.64
N VAL A 488 4.90 -21.62 3.35
CA VAL A 488 5.49 -20.39 2.84
C VAL A 488 7.00 -20.49 3.00
N ARG A 489 7.75 -20.65 1.91
CA ARG A 489 9.20 -20.91 2.01
C ARG A 489 10.09 -20.33 0.93
N ASN A 490 11.36 -20.12 1.25
CA ASN A 490 12.38 -19.67 0.29
C ASN A 490 11.97 -18.38 -0.45
N ASN A 491 11.16 -17.49 0.16
CA ASN A 491 10.79 -16.22 -0.44
C ASN A 491 11.75 -15.12 0.01
N ARG A 492 11.97 -14.11 -0.84
CA ARG A 492 12.63 -12.85 -0.49
C ARG A 492 11.56 -11.76 -0.43
N ILE A 493 11.35 -11.19 0.75
CA ILE A 493 10.25 -10.27 1.04
C ILE A 493 10.82 -8.98 1.63
N HIS A 494 10.59 -7.83 1.01
CA HIS A 494 11.07 -6.56 1.57
C HIS A 494 10.28 -5.33 1.16
N ASP A 495 10.53 -4.19 1.80
CA ASP A 495 9.87 -2.91 1.52
C ASP A 495 8.34 -3.01 1.65
N ILE A 496 7.90 -3.54 2.79
CA ILE A 496 6.48 -3.72 3.11
C ILE A 496 6.05 -2.61 4.06
N PHE A 497 5.34 -1.61 3.53
CA PHE A 497 5.05 -0.38 4.25
C PHE A 497 3.56 -0.10 4.37
N SER A 498 3.08 0.00 5.61
CA SER A 498 1.71 0.41 5.95
C SER A 498 1.67 1.86 6.40
N ASN A 499 0.48 2.47 6.40
CA ASN A 499 0.32 3.80 6.96
C ASN A 499 0.77 3.80 8.44
N PRO A 500 1.86 4.51 8.77
CA PRO A 500 2.47 4.41 10.09
C PRO A 500 1.62 5.06 11.21
N LYS A 501 0.64 5.90 10.85
CA LYS A 501 -0.30 6.52 11.80
C LYS A 501 -1.42 5.57 12.26
N LEU A 502 -1.51 4.36 11.71
CA LEU A 502 -2.44 3.33 12.16
C LEU A 502 -1.67 2.09 12.61
N TYR A 503 -1.35 1.16 11.70
CA TYR A 503 -0.59 -0.06 12.01
C TYR A 503 -0.36 -0.92 10.78
N GLY A 504 0.60 -1.86 10.90
CA GLY A 504 0.51 -3.15 10.23
C GLY A 504 1.07 -3.20 8.83
N GLY A 505 2.39 -3.36 8.73
CA GLY A 505 3.13 -3.68 7.51
C GLY A 505 4.15 -4.77 7.81
N TRP A 506 3.80 -6.01 7.52
CA TRP A 506 4.57 -7.19 7.94
C TRP A 506 5.06 -8.01 6.75
N GLY A 507 6.23 -8.63 6.88
CA GLY A 507 6.72 -9.53 5.84
C GLY A 507 5.90 -10.82 5.79
N LEU A 508 5.86 -11.55 6.90
CA LEU A 508 5.05 -12.75 7.09
C LEU A 508 3.91 -12.45 8.08
N TYR A 509 2.69 -12.39 7.57
CA TYR A 509 1.53 -11.97 8.34
C TYR A 509 0.51 -13.12 8.47
N THR A 510 0.40 -13.68 9.67
CA THR A 510 -0.65 -14.64 10.03
C THR A 510 -1.81 -13.95 10.74
N ASP A 511 -2.89 -13.69 10.00
CA ASP A 511 -4.09 -13.04 10.51
C ASP A 511 -5.10 -14.07 11.06
N GLU A 512 -6.27 -13.60 11.50
CA GLU A 512 -7.38 -14.30 12.15
C GLU A 512 -7.49 -15.81 11.82
N GLY A 513 -7.12 -16.65 12.79
CA GLY A 513 -7.32 -18.10 12.75
C GLY A 513 -6.27 -18.85 11.94
N SER A 514 -5.28 -18.17 11.37
CA SER A 514 -4.15 -18.78 10.66
C SER A 514 -3.48 -19.84 11.53
N SER A 515 -3.62 -21.11 11.15
CA SER A 515 -3.19 -22.24 11.97
C SER A 515 -2.63 -23.38 11.13
N ASP A 516 -1.72 -24.15 11.72
CA ASP A 516 -1.06 -25.31 11.09
C ASP A 516 -0.27 -24.98 9.80
N ILE A 517 0.29 -23.77 9.73
CA ILE A 517 1.07 -23.27 8.58
C ILE A 517 2.57 -23.32 8.91
N THR A 518 3.40 -23.72 7.94
CA THR A 518 4.85 -23.67 8.05
C THR A 518 5.43 -22.48 7.27
N PHE A 519 6.21 -21.66 7.95
CA PHE A 519 7.00 -20.55 7.41
C PHE A 519 8.47 -20.89 7.55
N GLU A 520 9.16 -21.20 6.45
CA GLU A 520 10.56 -21.64 6.51
C GLU A 520 11.48 -21.04 5.46
N ASN A 521 12.74 -20.76 5.80
CA ASN A 521 13.76 -20.31 4.85
C ASN A 521 13.41 -19.01 4.12
N ASN A 522 12.62 -18.13 4.70
CA ASN A 522 12.32 -16.83 4.09
C ASN A 522 13.36 -15.80 4.53
N VAL A 523 13.73 -14.91 3.61
CA VAL A 523 14.54 -13.71 3.87
C VAL A 523 13.60 -12.53 3.85
N VAL A 524 13.40 -11.92 5.01
CA VAL A 524 12.42 -10.85 5.22
C VAL A 524 13.14 -9.63 5.78
N TYR A 525 13.05 -8.47 5.11
CA TYR A 525 13.69 -7.27 5.61
C TYR A 525 12.99 -5.95 5.23
N ASN A 526 13.36 -4.85 5.89
CA ASN A 526 12.83 -3.51 5.62
C ASN A 526 11.29 -3.45 5.62
N THR A 527 10.69 -3.82 6.75
CA THR A 527 9.23 -3.80 6.95
C THR A 527 8.83 -2.70 7.92
N GLU A 528 7.61 -2.19 7.81
CA GLU A 528 7.12 -1.15 8.74
C GLU A 528 6.95 -1.69 10.16
N THR A 529 6.26 -2.82 10.33
CA THR A 529 5.81 -3.28 11.65
C THR A 529 6.47 -4.57 12.12
N GLY A 530 6.83 -5.51 11.23
CA GLY A 530 7.55 -6.72 11.62
C GLY A 530 7.92 -7.69 10.51
N GLY A 531 9.00 -8.44 10.72
CA GLY A 531 9.37 -9.54 9.83
C GLY A 531 8.38 -10.69 9.92
N PHE A 532 7.89 -10.98 11.13
CA PHE A 532 6.83 -11.96 11.39
C PHE A 532 5.78 -11.39 12.35
N HIS A 533 4.51 -11.65 12.06
CA HIS A 533 3.38 -11.33 12.92
C HIS A 533 2.40 -12.49 13.04
N GLN A 534 1.97 -12.72 14.29
CA GLN A 534 0.83 -13.55 14.64
C GLN A 534 -0.28 -12.72 15.26
N HIS A 535 -1.43 -12.59 14.58
CA HIS A 535 -2.61 -12.00 15.19
C HIS A 535 -3.21 -12.95 16.23
N TYR A 536 -4.12 -13.84 15.81
CA TYR A 536 -4.56 -15.00 16.56
C TYR A 536 -4.55 -16.23 15.65
N GLY A 537 -4.16 -17.38 16.18
CA GLY A 537 -3.87 -18.59 15.41
C GLY A 537 -3.10 -19.62 16.22
N GLN A 538 -3.08 -20.88 15.78
CA GLN A 538 -2.50 -21.98 16.56
C GLN A 538 -1.56 -22.88 15.75
N TYR A 539 -0.54 -23.40 16.43
CA TYR A 539 0.38 -24.42 15.91
C TYR A 539 1.11 -24.06 14.61
N ASN A 540 1.29 -22.76 14.32
CA ASN A 540 2.15 -22.35 13.22
C ASN A 540 3.61 -22.67 13.55
N ILE A 541 4.40 -22.96 12.52
CA ILE A 541 5.84 -23.24 12.64
C ILE A 541 6.59 -22.16 11.86
N VAL A 542 7.39 -21.37 12.57
CA VAL A 542 8.22 -20.31 12.00
C VAL A 542 9.67 -20.70 12.23
N ARG A 543 10.35 -21.18 11.19
CA ARG A 543 11.69 -21.73 11.36
C ARG A 543 12.69 -21.35 10.28
N ASN A 544 13.95 -21.25 10.65
CA ASN A 544 15.04 -21.03 9.69
C ASN A 544 14.83 -19.80 8.79
N ASN A 545 14.20 -18.73 9.30
CA ASN A 545 14.02 -17.48 8.56
C ASN A 545 15.08 -16.45 8.98
N ILE A 546 15.37 -15.50 8.09
CA ILE A 546 16.09 -14.27 8.40
C ILE A 546 15.04 -13.16 8.46
N LEU A 547 14.90 -12.53 9.63
CA LEU A 547 14.00 -11.39 9.86
C LEU A 547 14.87 -10.18 10.22
N ALA A 548 14.92 -9.17 9.36
CA ALA A 548 15.83 -8.05 9.54
C ALA A 548 15.21 -6.66 9.34
N PHE A 549 15.72 -5.67 10.06
CA PHE A 549 15.42 -4.25 9.80
C PHE A 549 13.93 -3.90 9.72
N SER A 550 13.10 -4.46 10.60
CA SER A 550 11.76 -3.89 10.79
C SER A 550 11.85 -2.58 11.58
N ARG A 551 11.05 -1.57 11.22
CA ARG A 551 11.06 -0.25 11.89
C ARG A 551 10.47 -0.26 13.29
N ASN A 552 9.35 -0.97 13.48
CA ASN A 552 8.69 -1.04 14.78
C ASN A 552 9.10 -2.27 15.60
N ALA A 553 8.45 -3.43 15.46
CA ALA A 553 8.84 -4.65 16.15
C ALA A 553 9.49 -5.63 15.17
N GLN A 554 10.36 -6.54 15.61
CA GLN A 554 10.88 -7.57 14.68
C GLN A 554 9.93 -8.77 14.59
N VAL A 555 9.40 -9.19 15.74
CA VAL A 555 8.45 -10.29 15.90
C VAL A 555 7.27 -9.78 16.72
N MET A 556 6.06 -9.95 16.21
CA MET A 556 4.86 -9.40 16.83
C MET A 556 3.81 -10.49 17.09
N ARG A 557 3.12 -10.37 18.24
CA ARG A 557 1.95 -11.17 18.58
C ARG A 557 0.91 -10.27 19.24
N THR A 558 -0.32 -10.24 18.74
CA THR A 558 -1.34 -9.31 19.27
C THR A 558 -2.40 -9.97 20.16
N VAL A 559 -2.59 -11.29 20.04
CA VAL A 559 -3.62 -12.01 20.82
C VAL A 559 -3.02 -13.21 21.56
N ALA A 560 -3.29 -13.25 22.87
CA ALA A 560 -3.03 -14.40 23.71
C ALA A 560 -3.98 -15.56 23.36
N GLU A 561 -3.44 -16.77 23.20
CA GLU A 561 -4.19 -17.96 22.80
C GLU A 561 -4.34 -18.92 23.98
N PRO A 562 -5.45 -19.67 24.11
CA PRO A 562 -5.54 -20.74 25.11
C PRO A 562 -4.62 -21.93 24.83
N GLY A 563 -4.18 -22.10 23.58
CA GLY A 563 -3.23 -23.14 23.14
C GLY A 563 -1.96 -22.52 22.56
N LEU A 564 -1.04 -23.37 22.09
CA LEU A 564 0.21 -22.91 21.50
C LEU A 564 -0.07 -22.08 20.24
N SER A 565 0.30 -20.80 20.26
CA SER A 565 0.18 -19.90 19.10
C SER A 565 1.08 -20.37 17.96
N PHE A 566 2.39 -20.45 18.23
CA PHE A 566 3.38 -20.87 17.24
C PHE A 566 4.66 -21.40 17.90
N THR A 567 5.45 -22.12 17.10
CA THR A 567 6.84 -22.48 17.38
C THR A 567 7.76 -21.59 16.54
N PHE A 568 8.68 -20.88 17.17
CA PHE A 568 9.66 -20.00 16.56
C PHE A 568 11.06 -20.54 16.83
N GLU A 569 11.65 -21.20 15.83
CA GLU A 569 12.93 -21.88 16.02
C GLU A 569 13.95 -21.65 14.92
N ARG A 570 15.23 -21.60 15.30
CA ARG A 570 16.34 -21.48 14.34
C ARG A 570 16.23 -20.25 13.45
N ASN A 571 15.57 -19.18 13.88
CA ASN A 571 15.53 -17.94 13.10
C ASN A 571 16.72 -17.05 13.45
N ILE A 572 17.11 -16.18 12.53
CA ILE A 572 18.01 -15.06 12.80
C ILE A 572 17.16 -13.79 12.81
N VAL A 573 17.19 -13.05 13.92
CA VAL A 573 16.55 -11.74 14.04
C VAL A 573 17.65 -10.68 14.17
N TYR A 574 17.74 -9.80 13.18
CA TYR A 574 18.82 -8.81 13.06
C TYR A 574 18.27 -7.40 12.84
N PHE A 575 18.54 -6.47 13.73
CA PHE A 575 17.93 -5.14 13.66
C PHE A 575 18.85 -4.07 14.23
N ASN A 576 18.51 -2.82 13.98
CA ASN A 576 19.27 -1.64 14.41
C ASN A 576 18.35 -0.52 14.92
N GLY A 577 17.04 -0.75 14.93
CA GLY A 577 15.97 0.15 15.33
C GLY A 577 14.77 -0.66 15.82
N GLY A 578 13.81 -0.01 16.48
CA GLY A 578 12.61 -0.70 16.97
C GLY A 578 12.85 -1.69 18.12
N THR A 579 11.82 -2.47 18.47
CA THR A 579 11.86 -3.49 19.52
C THR A 579 12.02 -4.90 18.96
N LEU A 580 12.55 -5.82 19.76
CA LEU A 580 12.60 -7.24 19.38
C LEU A 580 11.20 -7.84 19.28
N LEU A 581 10.45 -7.75 20.37
CA LEU A 581 9.08 -8.26 20.49
C LEU A 581 8.08 -7.09 20.56
N GLY A 582 6.94 -7.23 19.88
CA GLY A 582 5.86 -6.23 19.85
C GLY A 582 4.55 -6.76 20.40
N ASP A 583 3.81 -5.90 21.12
CA ASP A 583 2.46 -6.08 21.66
C ASP A 583 2.31 -7.09 22.81
N GLU A 584 1.70 -8.28 22.61
CA GLU A 584 1.20 -9.17 23.67
C GLU A 584 2.09 -10.41 23.95
N TRP A 585 2.68 -10.45 25.15
CA TRP A 585 3.62 -11.49 25.62
C TRP A 585 3.43 -11.89 27.10
N SER A 586 2.23 -11.66 27.65
CA SER A 586 1.94 -11.85 29.08
C SER A 586 1.79 -13.32 29.48
N ASP A 587 1.47 -14.21 28.54
CA ASP A 587 1.42 -15.67 28.75
C ASP A 587 2.71 -16.37 28.27
N ASP A 588 2.73 -17.71 28.32
CA ASP A 588 3.83 -18.55 27.82
C ASP A 588 3.34 -19.55 26.77
N HIS A 589 2.27 -19.22 26.01
CA HIS A 589 1.66 -20.10 25.01
C HIS A 589 2.27 -19.95 23.61
N PHE A 590 3.60 -19.89 23.58
CA PHE A 590 4.44 -19.85 22.40
C PHE A 590 5.71 -20.65 22.72
N ALA A 591 6.43 -21.10 21.70
CA ALA A 591 7.67 -21.84 21.90
C ALA A 591 8.79 -21.18 21.12
N PHE A 592 9.83 -20.74 21.82
CA PHE A 592 11.02 -20.15 21.20
C PHE A 592 12.24 -21.00 21.55
N ASP A 593 13.04 -21.40 20.56
CA ASP A 593 14.32 -22.07 20.81
C ASP A 593 15.28 -22.06 19.62
N TYR A 594 16.57 -22.24 19.86
CA TYR A 594 17.63 -22.26 18.83
C TYR A 594 17.75 -21.02 17.93
N ASN A 595 17.23 -19.86 18.35
CA ASN A 595 17.27 -18.61 17.60
C ASN A 595 18.59 -17.83 17.82
N VAL A 596 18.92 -16.95 16.88
CA VAL A 596 19.97 -15.94 17.04
C VAL A 596 19.36 -14.55 17.01
N TYR A 597 19.63 -13.76 18.05
CA TYR A 597 19.19 -12.37 18.14
C TYR A 597 20.39 -11.44 18.11
N TRP A 598 20.32 -10.40 17.29
CA TRP A 598 21.34 -9.37 17.26
C TRP A 598 20.76 -7.99 17.00
N ASP A 599 20.97 -7.10 17.96
CA ASP A 599 20.78 -5.68 17.78
C ASP A 599 22.13 -5.03 17.42
N ALA A 600 22.26 -4.59 16.17
CA ALA A 600 23.45 -3.94 15.65
C ALA A 600 23.73 -2.59 16.30
N ALA A 601 22.71 -1.94 16.87
CA ALA A 601 22.87 -0.73 17.68
C ALA A 601 23.42 -1.04 19.08
N GLY A 602 23.63 -2.30 19.44
CA GLY A 602 24.26 -2.72 20.71
C GLY A 602 23.38 -2.56 21.95
N ARG A 603 22.08 -2.33 21.77
CA ARG A 603 21.12 -2.15 22.86
C ARG A 603 20.84 -3.49 23.57
N PRO A 604 20.52 -3.46 24.88
CA PRO A 604 19.94 -4.62 25.56
C PRO A 604 18.64 -5.09 24.87
N LEU A 605 18.44 -6.41 24.84
CA LEU A 605 17.22 -6.99 24.28
C LEU A 605 16.14 -7.12 25.34
N ASP A 606 14.94 -6.62 25.03
CA ASP A 606 13.72 -6.84 25.81
C ASP A 606 12.86 -7.94 25.17
N PHE A 607 12.47 -8.92 25.98
CA PHE A 607 11.63 -10.05 25.58
C PHE A 607 10.23 -9.89 26.15
N GLY A 608 9.53 -8.84 25.73
CA GLY A 608 8.15 -8.56 26.16
C GLY A 608 8.08 -8.14 27.63
N GLY A 609 8.95 -7.22 28.05
CA GLY A 609 9.09 -6.77 29.44
C GLY A 609 9.93 -7.69 30.33
N ARG A 610 10.59 -8.71 29.75
CA ARG A 610 11.48 -9.65 30.46
C ARG A 610 12.91 -9.51 29.95
N ASP A 611 13.88 -9.54 30.86
CA ASP A 611 15.28 -9.67 30.48
C ASP A 611 15.62 -11.10 30.01
N TRP A 612 16.80 -11.29 29.41
CA TRP A 612 17.26 -12.59 28.91
C TRP A 612 17.25 -13.73 29.96
N THR A 613 17.58 -13.41 31.22
CA THR A 613 17.61 -14.42 32.30
C THR A 613 16.20 -14.83 32.69
N GLN A 614 15.29 -13.86 32.79
CA GLN A 614 13.87 -14.07 33.08
C GLN A 614 13.20 -14.88 31.96
N TRP A 615 13.46 -14.51 30.70
CA TRP A 615 12.97 -15.22 29.51
C TRP A 615 13.36 -16.71 29.52
N ARG A 616 14.64 -17.00 29.78
CA ARG A 616 15.11 -18.39 29.88
C ARG A 616 14.59 -19.14 31.10
N THR A 617 14.40 -18.44 32.22
CA THR A 617 13.81 -19.05 33.43
C THR A 617 12.35 -19.45 33.19
N ALA A 618 11.63 -18.72 32.35
CA ALA A 618 10.29 -19.08 31.91
C ALA A 618 10.26 -20.25 30.90
N GLY A 619 11.43 -20.77 30.49
CA GLY A 619 11.54 -21.93 29.62
C GLY A 619 11.69 -21.60 28.13
N MET A 620 11.79 -20.32 27.77
CA MET A 620 11.97 -19.87 26.39
C MET A 620 13.45 -19.80 26.01
N ASP A 621 13.78 -20.01 24.73
CA ASP A 621 15.09 -19.78 24.14
C ASP A 621 16.26 -20.44 24.92
N LEU A 622 16.04 -21.66 25.42
CA LEU A 622 17.00 -22.36 26.27
C LEU A 622 18.33 -22.65 25.57
N HIS A 623 18.32 -22.82 24.24
CA HIS A 623 19.49 -23.08 23.41
C HIS A 623 19.85 -21.93 22.47
N SER A 624 19.08 -20.85 22.48
CA SER A 624 19.28 -19.68 21.63
C SER A 624 20.46 -18.82 22.07
N MET A 625 20.89 -17.90 21.21
CA MET A 625 22.04 -17.04 21.43
C MET A 625 21.73 -15.57 21.12
N ILE A 626 22.24 -14.67 21.96
CA ILE A 626 22.38 -13.26 21.61
C ILE A 626 23.81 -13.09 21.07
N ALA A 627 23.96 -13.04 19.75
CA ALA A 627 25.27 -13.00 19.10
C ALA A 627 25.17 -12.49 17.66
N ASN A 628 26.21 -11.79 17.19
CA ASN A 628 26.27 -11.33 15.81
C ASN A 628 26.25 -12.54 14.86
N PRO A 629 25.31 -12.62 13.89
CA PRO A 629 25.19 -13.74 12.98
C PRO A 629 26.32 -13.81 11.94
N LEU A 630 27.17 -12.80 11.84
CA LEU A 630 28.27 -12.70 10.87
C LEU A 630 27.77 -12.74 9.42
N PHE A 631 26.75 -11.92 9.13
CA PHE A 631 26.31 -11.67 7.76
C PHE A 631 27.44 -11.07 6.92
N ALA A 632 27.44 -11.36 5.61
CA ALA A 632 28.44 -10.86 4.68
C ALA A 632 28.38 -9.33 4.55
N ASP A 633 27.21 -8.76 4.26
CA ASP A 633 26.97 -7.32 4.19
C ASP A 633 25.48 -6.97 4.38
N PRO A 634 24.99 -6.93 5.63
CA PRO A 634 23.56 -6.74 5.88
C PRO A 634 23.03 -5.37 5.44
N ASP A 635 23.88 -4.34 5.37
CA ASP A 635 23.47 -2.99 4.95
C ASP A 635 23.11 -2.93 3.46
N THR A 636 23.61 -3.88 2.66
CA THR A 636 23.25 -4.05 1.24
C THR A 636 22.26 -5.20 1.02
N ALA A 637 21.63 -5.70 2.10
CA ALA A 637 20.76 -6.87 2.11
C ALA A 637 21.43 -8.15 1.57
N ASP A 638 22.73 -8.31 1.83
CA ASP A 638 23.48 -9.57 1.69
C ASP A 638 23.55 -10.27 3.06
N PHE A 639 22.62 -11.20 3.24
CA PHE A 639 22.45 -11.97 4.48
C PHE A 639 23.13 -13.35 4.44
N ASP A 640 24.12 -13.53 3.57
CA ASP A 640 24.90 -14.76 3.55
C ASP A 640 25.64 -14.96 4.89
N VAL A 641 25.58 -16.17 5.44
CA VAL A 641 26.30 -16.54 6.67
C VAL A 641 27.36 -17.60 6.40
N GLY A 642 28.58 -17.33 6.84
CA GLY A 642 29.69 -18.27 6.75
C GLY A 642 29.63 -19.39 7.82
N SER A 643 30.46 -20.42 7.66
CA SER A 643 30.52 -21.57 8.59
C SER A 643 30.93 -21.23 10.03
N GLY A 644 31.44 -20.02 10.27
CA GLY A 644 31.78 -19.51 11.60
C GLY A 644 30.62 -18.81 12.32
N SER A 645 29.48 -18.64 11.66
CA SER A 645 28.30 -17.98 12.23
C SER A 645 27.75 -18.76 13.44
N PRO A 646 27.37 -18.08 14.54
CA PRO A 646 26.67 -18.70 15.67
C PRO A 646 25.41 -19.45 15.24
N ALA A 647 24.69 -18.95 14.24
CA ALA A 647 23.45 -19.55 13.75
C ALA A 647 23.67 -20.98 13.23
N ILE A 648 24.79 -21.22 12.53
CA ILE A 648 25.15 -22.55 12.02
C ILE A 648 25.32 -23.56 13.15
N SER A 649 25.89 -23.13 14.29
CA SER A 649 26.07 -24.01 15.46
C SER A 649 24.75 -24.40 16.12
N LEU A 650 23.73 -23.57 15.99
CA LEU A 650 22.37 -23.85 16.43
C LEU A 650 21.58 -24.66 15.39
N GLY A 651 22.16 -24.91 14.22
CA GLY A 651 21.59 -25.68 13.11
C GLY A 651 20.67 -24.87 12.20
N PHE A 652 20.92 -23.55 12.07
CA PHE A 652 20.44 -22.76 10.94
C PHE A 652 21.06 -23.30 9.64
N VAL A 653 20.26 -23.37 8.59
CA VAL A 653 20.67 -23.72 7.23
C VAL A 653 20.71 -22.43 6.41
N PRO A 654 21.88 -22.05 5.84
CA PRO A 654 21.97 -20.89 4.94
C PRO A 654 20.93 -20.95 3.84
N ILE A 655 20.32 -19.80 3.55
CA ILE A 655 19.29 -19.64 2.53
C ILE A 655 19.98 -19.13 1.27
N ASP A 656 19.87 -19.86 0.17
CA ASP A 656 20.32 -19.42 -1.15
C ASP A 656 19.17 -18.66 -1.84
N ASP A 657 19.15 -17.34 -1.68
CA ASP A 657 18.12 -16.50 -2.28
C ASP A 657 18.46 -16.04 -3.71
N SER A 658 19.59 -16.47 -4.28
CA SER A 658 19.94 -16.22 -5.69
C SER A 658 19.02 -16.94 -6.69
N THR A 659 18.23 -17.90 -6.18
CA THR A 659 17.25 -18.68 -6.95
C THR A 659 15.83 -18.11 -6.88
N VAL A 660 15.63 -17.03 -6.11
CA VAL A 660 14.34 -16.38 -5.90
C VAL A 660 13.98 -15.50 -7.08
N GLY A 661 12.67 -15.43 -7.38
CA GLY A 661 12.12 -14.67 -8.48
C GLY A 661 12.17 -15.46 -9.80
N LEU A 662 12.25 -14.70 -10.89
CA LEU A 662 12.11 -15.23 -12.25
C LEU A 662 13.28 -16.15 -12.64
N TYR A 663 12.99 -17.16 -13.45
CA TYR A 663 14.01 -18.06 -14.02
C TYR A 663 13.90 -18.19 -15.54
N GLY A 664 14.95 -18.73 -16.17
CA GLY A 664 14.95 -19.06 -17.60
C GLY A 664 15.82 -18.13 -18.42
N GLU A 665 15.28 -17.54 -19.48
CA GLU A 665 16.04 -16.65 -20.37
C GLU A 665 16.50 -15.40 -19.63
N GLN A 666 17.77 -15.01 -19.78
CA GLN A 666 18.35 -13.88 -19.05
C GLN A 666 17.58 -12.57 -19.26
N ALA A 667 17.06 -12.33 -20.48
CA ALA A 667 16.23 -11.16 -20.76
C ALA A 667 14.89 -11.15 -20.00
N TRP A 668 14.35 -12.33 -19.64
CA TRP A 668 13.18 -12.43 -18.77
C TRP A 668 13.55 -12.18 -17.31
N VAL A 669 14.64 -12.80 -16.85
CA VAL A 669 15.16 -12.64 -15.47
C VAL A 669 15.56 -11.20 -15.17
N ASP A 670 16.16 -10.50 -16.13
CA ASP A 670 16.59 -9.11 -15.96
C ASP A 670 15.46 -8.09 -16.18
N LYS A 671 14.29 -8.52 -16.67
CA LYS A 671 13.18 -7.62 -17.02
C LYS A 671 12.75 -6.71 -15.86
N PRO A 672 12.64 -7.17 -14.60
CA PRO A 672 12.33 -6.27 -13.48
C PRO A 672 13.37 -5.15 -13.30
N LYS A 673 14.64 -5.40 -13.63
CA LYS A 673 15.74 -4.42 -13.50
C LYS A 673 15.66 -3.29 -14.53
N ASP A 674 14.91 -3.48 -15.61
CA ASP A 674 14.67 -2.43 -16.61
C ASP A 674 13.70 -1.35 -16.10
N ILE A 675 12.93 -1.65 -15.03
CA ILE A 675 12.04 -0.70 -14.38
C ILE A 675 12.81 0.03 -13.27
N VAL A 676 13.09 1.30 -13.50
CA VAL A 676 13.60 2.19 -12.44
C VAL A 676 12.41 2.67 -11.62
N ARG A 677 12.33 2.23 -10.37
CA ARG A 677 11.38 2.76 -9.39
C ARG A 677 12.12 3.73 -8.48
N ASP A 678 11.54 4.90 -8.25
CA ASP A 678 12.03 5.76 -7.19
C ASP A 678 11.84 4.99 -5.87
N PRO A 679 12.90 4.86 -5.04
CA PRO A 679 12.77 4.25 -3.73
C PRO A 679 11.65 4.95 -2.99
N PHE A 680 10.69 4.17 -2.50
CA PHE A 680 9.70 4.72 -1.58
C PHE A 680 10.42 5.00 -0.26
N GLU A 681 10.80 6.26 -0.07
CA GLU A 681 11.30 6.77 1.20
C GLU A 681 10.09 7.14 2.05
N PRO A 682 9.82 6.41 3.13
CA PRO A 682 8.72 6.71 4.02
C PRO A 682 9.05 7.94 4.87
N PRO A 683 8.04 8.76 5.21
CA PRO A 683 8.19 9.85 6.14
C PRO A 683 8.75 9.38 7.48
N ASP A 684 9.74 10.11 7.98
CA ASP A 684 10.28 9.90 9.32
C ASP A 684 9.30 10.43 10.36
N LEU A 685 8.39 9.56 10.81
CA LEU A 685 7.44 9.88 11.86
C LEU A 685 8.10 10.14 13.22
N SER A 686 9.40 9.94 13.40
CA SER A 686 10.07 10.26 14.67
C SER A 686 10.38 11.75 14.83
N GLN A 687 10.15 12.54 13.78
CA GLN A 687 10.48 13.96 13.73
C GLN A 687 9.24 14.83 13.45
N ILE A 688 9.31 16.07 13.91
CA ILE A 688 8.35 17.13 13.57
C ILE A 688 9.17 18.29 13.00
N HIS A 689 8.74 18.87 11.89
CA HIS A 689 9.36 20.05 11.30
C HIS A 689 8.28 20.91 10.63
N GLU A 690 7.70 21.83 11.38
CA GLU A 690 6.57 22.65 10.93
C GLU A 690 6.85 24.14 11.17
N ASP A 691 7.14 24.83 10.06
CA ASP A 691 7.24 26.30 9.96
C ASP A 691 5.99 26.92 9.30
N PHE A 692 5.03 26.08 8.89
CA PHE A 692 3.77 26.45 8.22
C PHE A 692 3.91 27.19 6.86
N GLU A 693 5.13 27.38 6.34
CA GLU A 693 5.37 28.19 5.15
C GLU A 693 4.81 27.53 3.87
N THR A 694 4.80 26.20 3.83
CA THR A 694 4.20 25.40 2.74
C THR A 694 2.71 25.13 2.92
N THR A 695 2.15 25.48 4.09
CA THR A 695 0.77 25.15 4.46
C THR A 695 -0.18 26.28 4.07
N ALA A 696 -1.31 25.95 3.44
CA ALA A 696 -2.25 26.96 2.91
C ALA A 696 -2.84 27.85 4.03
N LEU A 697 -3.08 29.13 3.73
CA LEU A 697 -3.75 30.04 4.66
C LEU A 697 -5.18 29.56 4.96
N ASP A 698 -5.64 29.79 6.20
CA ASP A 698 -6.94 29.33 6.70
C ASP A 698 -7.15 27.80 6.63
N SER A 699 -6.05 27.03 6.59
CA SER A 699 -6.05 25.58 6.78
C SER A 699 -5.56 25.19 8.18
N VAL A 700 -5.74 23.92 8.56
CA VAL A 700 -5.18 23.37 9.79
C VAL A 700 -3.68 23.07 9.62
N ALA A 701 -2.96 22.85 10.72
CA ALA A 701 -1.60 22.32 10.67
C ALA A 701 -1.58 20.96 9.95
N LEU A 702 -0.59 20.75 9.07
CA LEU A 702 -0.38 19.45 8.45
C LEU A 702 0.16 18.46 9.49
N ASN A 703 -0.09 17.17 9.27
CA ASN A 703 0.38 16.08 10.15
C ASN A 703 -0.03 16.15 11.63
N ALA A 704 -0.95 17.04 11.97
CA ALA A 704 -1.44 17.21 13.33
C ALA A 704 -2.95 16.91 13.42
N GLY A 705 -3.36 16.36 14.55
CA GLY A 705 -4.74 16.43 15.01
C GLY A 705 -5.10 17.87 15.34
N THR A 706 -6.27 18.33 14.90
CA THR A 706 -6.85 19.62 15.33
C THR A 706 -8.22 19.34 15.92
N HIS A 707 -8.42 19.72 17.18
CA HIS A 707 -9.53 19.25 17.99
C HIS A 707 -10.27 20.38 18.69
N GLY A 708 -11.56 20.16 18.94
CA GLY A 708 -12.38 21.06 19.76
C GLY A 708 -12.85 22.34 19.08
N GLU A 709 -12.83 22.38 17.74
CA GLU A 709 -13.21 23.58 16.99
C GLU A 709 -14.72 23.83 16.99
N THR A 710 -15.07 25.11 16.89
CA THR A 710 -16.44 25.60 16.68
C THR A 710 -16.46 26.59 15.50
N GLU A 711 -17.57 27.30 15.31
CA GLU A 711 -17.61 28.41 14.34
C GLU A 711 -16.62 29.54 14.72
N THR A 712 -16.22 29.68 15.98
CA THR A 712 -15.43 30.82 16.46
C THR A 712 -14.10 30.40 17.10
N ALA A 713 -14.09 29.35 17.91
CA ALA A 713 -12.85 28.76 18.41
C ALA A 713 -12.22 27.89 17.33
N ARG A 714 -11.05 28.29 16.82
CA ARG A 714 -10.39 27.62 15.70
C ARG A 714 -8.87 27.70 15.82
N VAL A 715 -8.19 26.76 15.16
CA VAL A 715 -6.74 26.75 15.01
C VAL A 715 -6.36 26.76 13.53
N ARG A 716 -5.79 27.86 13.03
CA ARG A 716 -5.58 28.07 11.58
C ARG A 716 -4.20 28.64 11.27
N VAL A 717 -3.62 28.19 10.17
CA VAL A 717 -2.43 28.82 9.58
C VAL A 717 -2.82 30.21 9.07
N THR A 718 -2.07 31.22 9.48
CA THR A 718 -2.33 32.64 9.19
C THR A 718 -1.06 33.37 8.80
N ASP A 719 -1.21 34.51 8.11
CA ASP A 719 -0.15 35.47 7.78
C ASP A 719 -0.20 36.74 8.64
N GLU A 720 -0.99 36.73 9.73
CA GLU A 720 -1.13 37.88 10.63
C GLU A 720 0.15 38.22 11.40
N LEU A 721 0.81 37.18 11.94
CA LEU A 721 2.04 37.23 12.72
C LEU A 721 2.83 35.95 12.44
N ALA A 722 4.15 36.06 12.49
CA ALA A 722 5.07 34.92 12.40
C ALA A 722 6.34 35.24 13.21
N HIS A 723 7.02 34.20 13.70
CA HIS A 723 8.32 34.32 14.35
C HIS A 723 9.41 34.34 13.29
N ALA A 724 9.44 33.31 12.45
CA ALA A 724 10.21 33.25 11.21
C ALA A 724 9.27 33.28 9.99
N GLY A 725 9.80 33.52 8.80
CA GLY A 725 8.96 33.47 7.58
C GLY A 725 7.82 34.51 7.54
N VAL A 726 6.65 34.10 7.07
CA VAL A 726 5.44 34.92 6.94
C VAL A 726 4.17 34.24 7.44
N ARG A 727 4.22 33.00 7.93
CA ARG A 727 3.07 32.25 8.43
C ARG A 727 3.30 31.72 9.85
N SER A 728 2.23 31.53 10.60
CA SER A 728 2.24 30.78 11.86
C SER A 728 0.88 30.14 12.14
N LEU A 729 0.80 29.32 13.17
CA LEU A 729 -0.43 28.69 13.63
C LEU A 729 -1.11 29.53 14.71
N LYS A 730 -2.30 30.04 14.41
CA LYS A 730 -3.09 30.88 15.33
C LYS A 730 -4.17 30.07 16.03
N PHE A 731 -4.16 30.11 17.36
CA PHE A 731 -5.24 29.64 18.22
C PHE A 731 -6.19 30.77 18.56
N VAL A 732 -7.48 30.54 18.36
CA VAL A 732 -8.57 31.41 18.82
C VAL A 732 -9.46 30.59 19.74
N ASP A 733 -9.70 31.10 20.94
CA ASP A 733 -10.55 30.48 21.95
C ASP A 733 -11.82 31.33 22.17
N GLU A 734 -12.85 30.73 22.76
CA GLU A 734 -14.09 31.40 23.13
C GLU A 734 -14.69 30.87 24.44
N PRO A 735 -15.51 31.67 25.15
CA PRO A 735 -16.20 31.18 26.34
C PRO A 735 -17.22 30.08 26.01
N GLY A 736 -17.29 29.04 26.85
CA GLY A 736 -18.36 28.05 26.81
C GLY A 736 -18.09 26.82 25.93
N LEU A 737 -16.83 26.55 25.60
CA LEU A 737 -16.44 25.32 24.92
C LEU A 737 -16.79 24.06 25.74
N PRO A 738 -17.06 22.92 25.06
CA PRO A 738 -17.49 21.69 25.74
C PRO A 738 -16.50 21.15 26.78
N GLN A 739 -15.22 21.45 26.60
CA GLN A 739 -14.13 21.06 27.49
C GLN A 739 -13.18 22.25 27.65
N THR A 740 -12.53 22.36 28.80
CA THR A 740 -11.60 23.49 29.06
C THR A 740 -10.35 23.40 28.19
N PHE A 741 -9.91 22.19 27.85
CA PHE A 741 -8.74 21.90 27.03
C PHE A 741 -8.98 22.05 25.52
N TYR A 742 -10.08 22.70 25.10
CA TYR A 742 -10.34 22.97 23.70
C TYR A 742 -10.12 24.46 23.39
N PRO A 743 -9.66 24.81 22.17
CA PRO A 743 -9.14 23.90 21.14
C PRO A 743 -7.69 23.44 21.43
N TYR A 744 -7.28 22.32 20.82
CA TYR A 744 -5.88 21.87 20.85
C TYR A 744 -5.40 21.32 19.51
N VAL A 745 -4.07 21.29 19.35
CA VAL A 745 -3.39 20.65 18.23
C VAL A 745 -2.34 19.68 18.77
N ASP A 746 -2.23 18.50 18.16
CA ASP A 746 -1.25 17.50 18.54
C ASP A 746 -0.62 16.79 17.34
N TYR A 747 0.69 16.57 17.44
CA TYR A 747 1.44 15.71 16.58
C TYR A 747 1.62 14.35 17.26
N THR A 748 1.72 13.29 16.47
CA THR A 748 1.87 11.91 16.95
C THR A 748 3.20 11.31 16.51
N PRO A 749 4.34 11.89 16.94
CA PRO A 749 5.63 11.36 16.56
C PRO A 749 5.85 9.96 17.16
N ILE A 750 6.60 9.09 16.49
CA ILE A 750 7.00 7.78 17.02
C ILE A 750 8.48 7.86 17.40
N THR A 751 8.75 8.34 18.61
CA THR A 751 10.12 8.56 19.09
C THR A 751 10.32 7.80 20.39
N THR A 752 11.13 6.74 20.37
CA THR A 752 11.24 5.79 21.50
C THR A 752 12.61 5.73 22.17
N GLU A 753 13.62 6.41 21.62
CA GLU A 753 15.00 6.37 22.13
C GLU A 753 15.81 7.63 21.77
N GLY A 754 16.98 7.77 22.40
CA GLY A 754 17.92 8.86 22.19
C GLY A 754 17.63 10.09 23.03
N ILE A 755 18.31 11.19 22.70
CA ILE A 755 18.04 12.51 23.28
C ILE A 755 17.12 13.27 22.34
N ALA A 756 15.88 13.48 22.76
CA ALA A 756 14.90 14.27 22.04
C ALA A 756 15.10 15.76 22.31
N HIS A 757 15.21 16.53 21.23
CA HIS A 757 15.23 17.98 21.21
C HIS A 757 13.94 18.48 20.58
N GLY A 758 13.11 19.17 21.34
CA GLY A 758 11.90 19.80 20.83
C GLY A 758 11.98 21.31 20.97
N THR A 759 11.59 22.04 19.94
CA THR A 759 11.56 23.50 19.94
C THR A 759 10.24 24.02 19.42
N PHE A 760 9.82 25.18 19.92
CA PHE A 760 8.72 25.94 19.34
C PHE A 760 8.81 27.41 19.76
N ALA A 761 8.29 28.30 18.94
CA ALA A 761 8.07 29.70 19.27
C ALA A 761 6.61 29.93 19.68
N LEU A 762 6.41 30.72 20.73
CA LEU A 762 5.10 31.11 21.24
C LEU A 762 5.02 32.63 21.33
N ARG A 763 3.88 33.18 20.89
CA ARG A 763 3.49 34.55 21.17
C ARG A 763 2.04 34.57 21.65
N PHE A 764 1.81 35.18 22.80
CA PHE A 764 0.49 35.19 23.45
C PHE A 764 0.09 36.58 23.94
N SER A 765 -1.22 36.84 24.02
CA SER A 765 -1.74 38.09 24.58
C SER A 765 -1.93 38.04 26.11
N PRO A 766 -1.96 39.18 26.82
CA PRO A 766 -2.17 39.20 28.27
C PRO A 766 -3.42 38.43 28.69
N GLY A 767 -3.31 37.59 29.73
CA GLY A 767 -4.42 36.75 30.18
C GLY A 767 -4.53 35.40 29.47
N THR A 768 -3.58 35.04 28.59
CA THR A 768 -3.56 33.72 27.94
C THR A 768 -3.31 32.60 28.96
N LEU A 769 -4.06 31.50 28.84
CA LEU A 769 -3.84 30.25 29.55
C LEU A 769 -3.67 29.12 28.52
N MET A 770 -2.47 28.56 28.45
CA MET A 770 -2.16 27.47 27.52
C MET A 770 -1.07 26.55 28.10
N TYR A 771 -0.97 25.34 27.55
CA TYR A 771 0.14 24.45 27.87
C TYR A 771 0.62 23.63 26.68
N HIS A 772 1.88 23.21 26.77
CA HIS A 772 2.53 22.27 25.88
C HIS A 772 2.98 21.04 26.67
N GLU A 773 2.72 19.84 26.14
CA GLU A 773 3.05 18.58 26.81
C GLU A 773 3.56 17.52 25.82
N TRP A 774 4.47 16.67 26.30
CA TRP A 774 4.83 15.40 25.66
C TRP A 774 4.20 14.26 26.43
N ARG A 775 3.57 13.29 25.73
CA ARG A 775 2.94 12.12 26.36
C ARG A 775 3.29 10.85 25.58
N ASP A 776 3.28 9.72 26.28
CA ASP A 776 3.31 8.40 25.64
C ASP A 776 1.89 7.88 25.37
N ASN A 777 1.79 6.69 24.77
CA ASN A 777 0.53 5.99 24.52
C ASN A 777 0.15 4.96 25.60
N HIS A 778 0.76 5.01 26.79
CA HIS A 778 0.41 4.13 27.90
C HIS A 778 -1.04 4.42 28.37
N VAL A 779 -1.67 3.48 29.05
CA VAL A 779 -3.02 3.67 29.62
C VAL A 779 -2.97 3.42 31.13
N PRO A 780 -3.04 4.46 31.99
CA PRO A 780 -3.05 5.89 31.66
C PRO A 780 -1.71 6.37 31.09
N TYR A 781 -1.71 7.42 30.28
CA TYR A 781 -0.48 7.93 29.66
C TYR A 781 0.49 8.45 30.72
N ARG A 782 1.77 8.38 30.40
CA ARG A 782 2.86 8.98 31.18
C ARG A 782 3.14 10.37 30.62
N LEU A 783 3.32 11.33 31.52
CA LEU A 783 3.56 12.72 31.18
C LEU A 783 5.06 13.02 31.19
N GLY A 784 5.60 13.49 30.07
CA GLY A 784 6.99 13.90 29.92
C GLY A 784 7.22 15.36 30.30
N PRO A 785 8.07 16.08 29.53
CA PRO A 785 8.15 17.53 29.59
C PRO A 785 6.77 18.19 29.49
N ASN A 786 6.54 19.19 30.35
CA ASN A 786 5.32 19.98 30.37
C ASN A 786 5.62 21.43 30.71
N VAL A 787 5.10 22.35 29.90
CA VAL A 787 5.30 23.79 30.03
C VAL A 787 3.96 24.50 29.93
N TRP A 788 3.62 25.27 30.95
CA TRP A 788 2.36 26.01 31.04
C TRP A 788 2.61 27.51 31.06
N ILE A 789 1.79 28.27 30.33
CA ILE A 789 1.67 29.73 30.51
C ILE A 789 0.37 30.01 31.26
N ASP A 790 0.49 30.59 32.45
CA ASP A 790 -0.69 31.04 33.18
C ASP A 790 -1.15 32.46 32.76
N ALA A 791 -2.38 32.82 33.15
CA ALA A 791 -2.97 34.11 32.79
C ALA A 791 -2.19 35.35 33.30
N ALA A 792 -1.21 35.18 34.20
CA ALA A 792 -0.33 36.24 34.67
C ALA A 792 0.99 36.31 33.89
N GLY A 793 1.19 35.45 32.89
CA GLY A 793 2.43 35.35 32.10
C GLY A 793 3.54 34.58 32.80
N ASN A 794 3.22 33.72 33.78
CA ASN A 794 4.22 32.84 34.39
C ASN A 794 4.34 31.54 33.61
N VAL A 795 5.58 31.16 33.32
CA VAL A 795 5.96 29.83 32.85
C VAL A 795 5.97 28.89 34.04
N LYS A 796 5.23 27.78 33.95
CA LYS A 796 5.19 26.72 34.98
C LYS A 796 5.58 25.37 34.41
N VAL A 797 6.23 24.58 35.26
CA VAL A 797 6.53 23.16 35.03
C VAL A 797 6.01 22.39 36.23
N ASN A 798 5.23 21.33 36.00
CA ASN A 798 4.52 20.56 37.03
C ASN A 798 3.72 21.46 38.00
N GLY A 799 3.10 22.53 37.47
CA GLY A 799 2.32 23.50 38.24
C GLY A 799 3.14 24.51 39.07
N VAL A 800 4.47 24.42 39.06
CA VAL A 800 5.37 25.34 39.78
C VAL A 800 5.88 26.43 38.84
N ALA A 801 5.73 27.69 39.21
CA ALA A 801 6.25 28.82 38.43
C ALA A 801 7.78 28.89 38.50
N ILE A 802 8.44 28.90 37.34
CA ILE A 802 9.90 28.93 37.21
C ILE A 802 10.41 30.29 36.70
N MET A 803 9.60 31.01 35.91
CA MET A 803 9.93 32.33 35.36
C MET A 803 8.66 33.09 34.97
N SER A 804 8.74 34.42 34.87
CA SER A 804 7.71 35.24 34.22
C SER A 804 8.23 35.75 32.87
N VAL A 805 7.38 35.71 31.85
CA VAL A 805 7.70 36.15 30.48
C VAL A 805 6.70 37.21 30.01
N PRO A 806 7.12 38.18 29.17
CA PRO A 806 6.23 39.24 28.70
C PRO A 806 5.24 38.71 27.65
N ALA A 807 4.00 39.19 27.71
CA ALA A 807 3.04 39.01 26.62
C ALA A 807 3.43 39.84 25.39
N ASP A 808 2.79 39.56 24.25
CA ASP A 808 2.95 40.27 22.98
C ASP A 808 4.43 40.36 22.53
N THR A 809 5.21 39.33 22.81
CA THR A 809 6.61 39.15 22.40
C THR A 809 6.80 37.69 22.02
N TRP A 810 7.65 37.39 21.02
CA TRP A 810 7.97 35.99 20.71
C TRP A 810 8.89 35.39 21.78
N ILE A 811 8.61 34.15 22.16
CA ILE A 811 9.36 33.40 23.15
C ILE A 811 9.65 32.02 22.57
N VAL A 812 10.93 31.67 22.46
CA VAL A 812 11.37 30.36 21.99
C VAL A 812 11.58 29.47 23.21
N PHE A 813 11.03 28.26 23.13
CA PHE A 813 11.23 27.19 24.10
C PHE A 813 12.06 26.10 23.43
N GLU A 814 13.12 25.65 24.09
CA GLU A 814 13.93 24.51 23.65
C GLU A 814 13.99 23.50 24.78
N ILE A 815 13.54 22.27 24.51
CA ILE A 815 13.40 21.19 25.48
C ILE A 815 14.34 20.07 25.07
N THR A 816 15.14 19.57 26.01
CA THR A 816 15.98 18.38 25.81
C THR A 816 15.60 17.30 26.81
N CYS A 817 15.22 16.11 26.34
CA CYS A 817 14.80 15.01 27.22
C CYS A 817 15.31 13.66 26.70
N GLY A 818 15.88 12.86 27.61
CA GLY A 818 16.31 11.50 27.29
C GLY A 818 15.14 10.52 27.18
N LEU A 819 15.20 9.63 26.20
CA LEU A 819 14.21 8.59 25.92
C LEU A 819 14.86 7.20 25.94
N GLY A 820 14.05 6.15 26.07
CA GLY A 820 14.54 4.77 26.10
C GLY A 820 15.60 4.54 27.17
N TYR A 821 16.82 4.19 26.76
CA TYR A 821 17.96 3.97 27.66
C TYR A 821 18.56 5.25 28.22
N ASP A 822 18.34 6.38 27.57
CA ASP A 822 18.80 7.69 28.02
C ASP A 822 17.78 8.37 28.95
N ALA A 823 16.60 7.78 29.15
CA ALA A 823 15.58 8.32 30.03
C ALA A 823 15.97 8.20 31.51
N ASP A 824 16.01 9.34 32.21
CA ASP A 824 16.24 9.41 33.66
C ASP A 824 15.09 10.09 34.44
N GLY A 825 13.98 10.37 33.73
CA GLY A 825 12.80 11.04 34.27
C GLY A 825 12.94 12.55 34.41
N THR A 826 13.96 13.16 33.79
CA THR A 826 14.19 14.61 33.78
C THR A 826 14.32 15.19 32.37
N PHE A 827 14.27 16.51 32.27
CA PHE A 827 14.48 17.26 31.04
C PHE A 827 15.08 18.64 31.31
N ASP A 828 15.80 19.16 30.33
CA ASP A 828 16.32 20.52 30.33
C ASP A 828 15.41 21.44 29.52
N LEU A 829 15.34 22.71 29.92
CA LEU A 829 14.52 23.73 29.27
C LEU A 829 15.29 25.04 29.14
N ASP A 830 15.42 25.53 27.91
CA ASP A 830 15.86 26.88 27.61
C ASP A 830 14.68 27.74 27.17
N ILE A 831 14.62 28.97 27.71
CA ILE A 831 13.59 29.96 27.38
C ILE A 831 14.26 31.23 26.90
N THR A 832 13.98 31.61 25.64
CA THR A 832 14.53 32.82 25.02
C THR A 832 13.41 33.80 24.68
N VAL A 833 13.35 34.90 25.43
CA VAL A 833 12.46 36.03 25.10
C VAL A 833 13.13 36.88 24.02
N GLU A 834 12.39 37.27 22.98
CA GLU A 834 12.90 38.12 21.88
C GLU A 834 13.73 39.32 22.40
N GLY A 835 14.97 39.41 21.94
CA GLY A 835 15.91 40.47 22.33
C GLY A 835 16.59 40.29 23.70
N GLN A 836 16.42 39.15 24.37
CA GLN A 836 17.07 38.81 25.64
C GLN A 836 17.98 37.56 25.48
N GLU A 837 18.88 37.34 26.44
CA GLU A 837 19.64 36.09 26.51
C GLU A 837 18.76 34.93 27.01
N ALA A 838 19.03 33.71 26.54
CA ALA A 838 18.34 32.51 26.98
C ALA A 838 18.51 32.26 28.48
N VAL A 839 17.45 31.81 29.14
CA VAL A 839 17.50 31.34 30.53
C VAL A 839 17.36 29.82 30.54
N HIS A 840 18.41 29.15 31.03
CA HIS A 840 18.53 27.71 31.09
C HIS A 840 18.06 27.14 32.43
N PHE A 841 17.28 26.05 32.38
CA PHE A 841 16.85 25.24 33.51
C PHE A 841 17.26 23.79 33.30
N ASP A 842 18.11 23.27 34.19
CA ASP A 842 18.68 21.92 34.15
C ASP A 842 17.89 20.96 35.04
N GLY A 843 17.64 19.74 34.56
CA GLY A 843 17.15 18.61 35.35
C GLY A 843 15.74 18.81 35.93
N LEU A 844 14.84 19.45 35.19
CA LEU A 844 13.44 19.57 35.56
C LEU A 844 12.77 18.19 35.51
N ALA A 845 11.94 17.86 36.50
CA ALA A 845 11.28 16.56 36.52
C ALA A 845 10.22 16.45 35.42
N CYS A 846 10.19 15.33 34.69
CA CYS A 846 9.03 14.96 33.88
C CYS A 846 7.79 14.82 34.78
N GLY A 847 6.59 14.96 34.20
CA GLY A 847 5.34 14.80 34.94
C GLY A 847 5.15 13.39 35.52
N THR A 848 5.79 12.39 34.92
CA THR A 848 5.88 10.99 35.37
C THR A 848 7.34 10.53 35.28
N PRO A 849 7.92 9.97 36.35
CA PRO A 849 9.33 9.52 36.35
C PRO A 849 9.67 8.43 35.33
N ASP A 850 8.69 7.60 34.96
CA ASP A 850 8.88 6.45 34.05
C ASP A 850 8.58 6.81 32.57
N PHE A 851 8.51 8.11 32.25
CA PHE A 851 8.37 8.57 30.87
C PHE A 851 9.64 8.27 30.07
N ASN A 852 9.51 7.60 28.92
CA ASN A 852 10.67 7.18 28.12
C ASN A 852 10.44 7.16 26.62
N ARG A 853 9.32 7.71 26.12
CA ARG A 853 8.99 7.79 24.69
C ARG A 853 7.99 8.91 24.44
N ILE A 854 7.94 9.41 23.21
CA ILE A 854 6.97 10.42 22.77
C ILE A 854 6.04 9.74 21.78
N ASN A 855 4.74 9.83 22.03
CA ASN A 855 3.66 9.45 21.10
C ASN A 855 2.67 10.59 20.87
N TRP A 856 2.80 11.68 21.61
CA TRP A 856 1.93 12.84 21.56
C TRP A 856 2.75 14.07 21.92
N PHE A 857 2.76 15.06 21.02
CA PHE A 857 3.43 16.35 21.17
C PHE A 857 2.39 17.43 20.87
N GLY A 858 1.86 18.12 21.87
CA GLY A 858 0.68 18.95 21.66
C GLY A 858 0.66 20.28 22.37
N PHE A 859 -0.20 21.16 21.86
CA PHE A 859 -0.43 22.53 22.29
C PHE A 859 -1.91 22.70 22.61
N VAL A 860 -2.22 23.11 23.82
CA VAL A 860 -3.58 23.15 24.35
C VAL A 860 -3.93 24.55 24.82
N SER A 861 -5.04 25.08 24.32
CA SER A 861 -5.73 26.21 24.93
C SER A 861 -6.54 25.69 26.13
N ASP A 862 -6.27 26.18 27.34
CA ASP A 862 -7.00 25.74 28.57
C ASP A 862 -7.85 26.87 29.16
N ALA A 863 -8.14 27.92 28.38
CA ALA A 863 -8.92 29.05 28.84
C ALA A 863 -10.43 28.76 28.82
N THR A 864 -11.15 29.46 29.68
CA THR A 864 -12.63 29.46 29.68
C THR A 864 -13.19 30.81 29.21
N TRP A 865 -12.35 31.61 28.57
CA TRP A 865 -12.63 32.94 28.05
C TRP A 865 -11.96 33.13 26.70
N ALA A 866 -12.39 34.15 25.95
CA ALA A 866 -11.79 34.45 24.67
C ALA A 866 -10.31 34.83 24.80
N GLN A 867 -9.45 34.13 24.07
CA GLN A 867 -8.03 34.42 23.99
C GLN A 867 -7.49 34.16 22.59
N THR A 868 -6.26 34.60 22.34
CA THR A 868 -5.53 34.33 21.11
C THR A 868 -4.05 34.17 21.42
N PHE A 869 -3.45 33.15 20.83
CA PHE A 869 -2.00 32.95 20.82
C PHE A 869 -1.55 32.31 19.51
N TYR A 870 -0.26 32.40 19.23
CA TYR A 870 0.37 31.96 18.00
C TYR A 870 1.52 31.01 18.34
N ILE A 871 1.61 29.91 17.60
CA ILE A 871 2.70 28.93 17.66
C ILE A 871 3.40 28.93 16.30
N ASP A 872 4.72 28.85 16.32
CA ASP A 872 5.55 28.82 15.12
C ASP A 872 6.82 27.97 15.32
N ASP A 873 7.51 27.63 14.22
CA ASP A 873 8.80 26.92 14.21
C ASP A 873 8.83 25.67 15.12
N ILE A 874 7.87 24.78 14.93
CA ILE A 874 7.77 23.54 15.72
C ILE A 874 8.77 22.53 15.18
N HIS A 875 9.72 22.13 16.01
CA HIS A 875 10.65 21.06 15.69
C HIS A 875 10.66 20.01 16.79
N LEU A 876 10.78 18.75 16.39
CA LEU A 876 11.14 17.64 17.26
C LEU A 876 12.10 16.73 16.52
N GLN A 877 13.23 16.42 17.13
CA GLN A 877 14.17 15.45 16.61
C GLN A 877 14.81 14.68 17.77
N ALA A 878 14.99 13.37 17.63
CA ALA A 878 15.82 12.60 18.55
C ALA A 878 17.17 12.28 17.93
N THR A 879 18.24 12.56 18.67
CA THR A 879 19.58 12.10 18.33
C THR A 879 19.82 10.78 19.05
N THR A 880 20.05 9.70 18.30
CA THR A 880 20.48 8.43 18.90
C THR A 880 21.84 8.63 19.56
N THR A 881 21.91 8.42 20.88
CA THR A 881 23.20 8.44 21.56
C THR A 881 23.92 7.15 21.20
N GLY A 882 25.16 7.26 20.73
CA GLY A 882 26.00 6.11 20.36
C GLY A 882 26.43 5.23 21.56
N SER A 883 25.55 4.95 22.51
CA SER A 883 25.72 3.93 23.55
C SER A 883 25.72 2.49 22.99
N GLY A 884 25.51 2.34 21.68
CA GLY A 884 26.25 1.42 20.80
C GLY A 884 26.60 2.09 19.46
N PRO A 885 27.47 1.48 18.62
CA PRO A 885 28.23 2.21 17.60
C PRO A 885 27.34 2.86 16.53
N SER A 886 27.66 4.11 16.22
CA SER A 886 27.02 4.94 15.20
C SER A 886 27.09 4.30 13.81
N LEU A 887 25.94 4.26 13.12
CA LEU A 887 25.92 4.12 11.66
C LEU A 887 26.54 5.37 11.02
N PRO A 888 27.38 5.22 9.98
CA PRO A 888 27.65 6.31 9.07
C PRO A 888 26.40 6.54 8.22
N ILE A 889 25.64 7.58 8.55
CA ILE A 889 24.68 8.17 7.61
C ILE A 889 25.51 8.74 6.47
N GLY A 890 25.39 8.14 5.30
CA GLY A 890 25.85 8.75 4.08
C GLY A 890 25.05 10.03 3.86
N TRP A 891 25.67 11.18 4.10
CA TRP A 891 25.63 12.40 3.30
C TRP A 891 26.38 13.52 4.04
N GLU A 892 27.54 13.94 3.52
CA GLU A 892 27.93 15.34 3.62
C GLU A 892 28.13 15.94 2.22
N ALA A 893 27.38 17.02 2.05
CA ALA A 893 27.27 17.94 0.95
C ALA A 893 28.59 18.53 0.45
N SER A 894 28.54 18.96 -0.82
CA SER A 894 29.36 20.03 -1.33
C SER A 894 29.21 21.32 -0.51
N ALA A 895 30.30 21.87 0.02
CA ALA A 895 30.65 23.30 -0.13
C ALA A 895 31.97 23.64 0.59
N ALA A 896 33.02 23.94 -0.19
CA ALA A 896 34.01 24.95 0.17
C ALA A 896 34.61 25.56 -1.11
N LEU A 897 34.18 26.79 -1.43
CA LEU A 897 34.70 27.58 -2.55
C LEU A 897 36.11 28.15 -2.22
N SER A 898 37.01 28.02 -3.19
CA SER A 898 38.08 28.97 -3.57
C SER A 898 39.19 29.35 -2.58
N ALA A 899 40.40 28.82 -2.81
CA ALA A 899 41.55 29.56 -3.39
C ALA A 899 42.92 28.98 -2.95
N ILE A 900 43.75 28.57 -3.92
CA ILE A 900 45.19 28.91 -4.09
C ILE A 900 45.79 28.05 -5.22
N VAL A 901 45.87 28.67 -6.39
CA VAL A 901 47.01 28.77 -7.34
C VAL A 901 48.20 27.79 -7.23
N CYS A 902 48.53 27.22 -8.40
CA CYS A 902 49.85 26.84 -8.96
C CYS A 902 50.37 25.39 -8.95
N ALA A 903 50.41 24.83 -10.17
CA ALA A 903 51.48 24.03 -10.81
C ALA A 903 51.77 22.63 -10.23
N ILE A 904 51.86 21.51 -10.98
CA ILE A 904 52.70 21.18 -12.15
C ILE A 904 52.11 19.87 -12.73
N SER A 905 51.55 19.85 -13.96
CA SER A 905 52.10 19.22 -15.21
C SER A 905 52.43 17.70 -15.22
N VAL A 906 52.04 17.04 -16.33
CA VAL A 906 52.58 15.78 -16.96
C VAL A 906 51.99 14.46 -16.40
N TRP A 907 51.42 13.46 -17.12
CA TRP A 907 51.23 13.00 -18.52
C TRP A 907 50.10 11.92 -18.52
N ARG A 908 49.09 11.93 -19.41
CA ARG A 908 48.91 11.17 -20.68
C ARG A 908 48.92 9.61 -20.63
N ILE A 909 47.88 9.03 -21.28
CA ILE A 909 47.82 7.78 -22.11
C ILE A 909 47.63 6.46 -21.32
N VAL A 910 46.73 5.50 -21.64
CA VAL A 910 45.86 5.21 -22.79
C VAL A 910 44.70 4.27 -22.41
N ARG A 911 43.61 4.40 -23.17
CA ARG A 911 42.44 3.53 -23.38
C ARG A 911 42.63 2.02 -23.09
N HIS A 912 41.70 1.40 -22.37
CA HIS A 912 40.58 0.72 -23.02
C HIS A 912 39.33 0.72 -22.15
#